data_AF-A0A929C673-F1
#
_entry.id   AF-A0A929C673-F1
#
_cell.length_a   1.000
_cell.length_b   1.000
_cell.length_c   1.000
_cell.angle_alpha   90.00
_cell.angle_beta   90.00
_cell.angle_gamma   90.00
#
_symmetry.space_group_name_H-M   'P 1'
#
loop_
_entity.id
_entity.type
_entity.pdbx_description
1 polymer ?
#
loop_
_entity_poly.entity_id
_entity_poly.type
_entity_poly.pdbx_seq_one_letter_code
_entity_poly.pdbx_strand_id
1 'polypeptide(L)'
;MDINNNPQLQLAYDFVQFTGKNIFLTGKAGTGKTTFLHNLKKHSPKRMVVVAPTGVAAINASGVTIHSFFQLSFGPQLPDNKTSEFKNQERQAKVKRFSKEKINIIKSMDLLVIDEISMVRADLLDGIDNTLRRFRNRNIPFGGVQLLMIGDLQQLAPVVKDDERSLLRNYYDTPFFFSSKALQQTQYVSIELQYVYRQKDEHFIKLLNKIRDNQIDQDVIDKLNVRYKPDFNHDNTGYIILTTHNAKAKQINDSKLSRLPGKIHTFKAEVSDNFPEYTYPTDFELKLKAGAQVMFVKNDPDPAKQFYNGKIGTVIKINNDVVKVNCVGDEEPINVVPVEWQKMKYVLDEETKEIKETVEGIFTQYPLKLAWAITIHKSQGLTFEKAIIDAQAAFAHGQVYVALSRCKSLEGLILSTPIQKHSVKHDRTVESFTKHYEENQPDRAELETSKKAYQQQLLTDLFDFDTLQKFIFYSFKLLKEHSGSLQGNLTVIFMEMNKKVKEEITDVSEKFRNQLLNSLSKESDVEKNAALQDRIEKAGVYFSGKIKELVADKIGNITIETDNKAVRKSVKDAVNKLLLEASFKSSCLQACQKGFVVKDYLEARAKASLDDNALKPVRRKSSESVGTDIAHPGFYKRLKAWRDAKAGELDWKVYMVLQLKTMRELSAKLPVTHQALKTIKGLGKKKLEMFGIDLLEIIISYRKENNIESVPFEEPEITIKVPEKSSKQISFELWKAGKTIEDIAKERQFATSTIEGHLAYFAGTGDISVDEIVSAEKVKRISDFFQKQKTTLLSEAKVALGEDVTYSELRFVLHHLRFKGEIKD
;
A
#
# COMPACT_ATOMS: atom_id res chain seq x y z
N MET A 1 -32.18 -11.65 10.18
CA MET A 1 -33.08 -10.80 9.37
C MET A 1 -32.93 -11.28 7.94
N ASP A 2 -33.98 -11.87 7.38
CA ASP A 2 -33.96 -12.28 5.98
C ASP A 2 -33.92 -11.04 5.08
N ILE A 3 -32.86 -10.93 4.28
CA ILE A 3 -32.70 -9.89 3.24
C ILE A 3 -33.90 -9.91 2.27
N ASN A 4 -34.57 -11.06 2.17
CA ASN A 4 -35.67 -11.33 1.25
C ASN A 4 -36.91 -10.43 1.41
N ASN A 5 -37.06 -9.72 2.54
CA ASN A 5 -38.24 -8.86 2.77
C ASN A 5 -38.04 -7.37 2.40
N ASN A 6 -36.89 -6.96 1.84
CA ASN A 6 -36.67 -5.57 1.45
C ASN A 6 -36.04 -5.46 0.04
N PRO A 7 -36.81 -5.09 -0.99
CA PRO A 7 -36.34 -5.10 -2.38
C PRO A 7 -35.23 -4.07 -2.62
N GLN A 8 -35.22 -2.91 -1.93
CA GLN A 8 -34.17 -1.91 -2.07
C GLN A 8 -32.84 -2.38 -1.48
N LEU A 9 -32.87 -3.10 -0.34
CA LEU A 9 -31.67 -3.70 0.23
C LEU A 9 -31.08 -4.77 -0.70
N GLN A 10 -31.92 -5.62 -1.29
CA GLN A 10 -31.47 -6.61 -2.26
C GLN A 10 -30.90 -5.95 -3.51
N LEU A 11 -31.56 -4.91 -4.02
CA LEU A 11 -31.09 -4.14 -5.18
C LEU A 11 -29.71 -3.53 -4.90
N ALA A 12 -29.52 -2.90 -3.75
CA ALA A 12 -28.23 -2.34 -3.34
C ALA A 12 -27.16 -3.42 -3.24
N TYR A 13 -27.48 -4.57 -2.64
CA TYR A 13 -26.58 -5.72 -2.55
C TYR A 13 -26.14 -6.20 -3.93
N ASP A 14 -27.08 -6.35 -4.87
CA ASP A 14 -26.81 -6.83 -6.23
C ASP A 14 -25.96 -5.83 -7.03
N PHE A 15 -26.22 -4.51 -6.90
CA PHE A 15 -25.38 -3.49 -7.51
C PHE A 15 -23.95 -3.55 -6.97
N VAL A 16 -23.77 -3.69 -5.65
CA VAL A 16 -22.45 -3.82 -5.04
C VAL A 16 -21.75 -5.08 -5.54
N GLN A 17 -22.44 -6.22 -5.58
CA GLN A 17 -21.80 -7.50 -5.89
C GLN A 17 -21.47 -7.63 -7.38
N PHE A 18 -22.40 -7.32 -8.26
CA PHE A 18 -22.35 -7.72 -9.67
C PHE A 18 -22.01 -6.60 -10.65
N THR A 19 -21.78 -5.36 -10.18
CA THR A 19 -21.48 -4.21 -11.05
C THR A 19 -20.22 -3.47 -10.61
N GLY A 20 -19.70 -2.59 -11.48
CA GLY A 20 -18.64 -1.63 -11.15
C GLY A 20 -19.14 -0.23 -10.82
N LYS A 21 -20.47 -0.02 -10.75
CA LYS A 21 -21.04 1.31 -10.53
C LYS A 21 -20.86 1.75 -9.07
N ASN A 22 -20.52 3.02 -8.89
CA ASN A 22 -20.54 3.64 -7.56
C ASN A 22 -21.99 3.72 -7.06
N ILE A 23 -22.18 3.62 -5.74
CA ILE A 23 -23.51 3.55 -5.13
C ILE A 23 -23.57 4.55 -3.97
N PHE A 24 -24.61 5.37 -3.96
CA PHE A 24 -25.02 6.14 -2.80
C PHE A 24 -26.24 5.46 -2.17
N LEU A 25 -26.03 4.82 -1.02
CA LEU A 25 -27.08 4.18 -0.25
C LEU A 25 -27.56 5.13 0.85
N THR A 26 -28.76 5.67 0.66
CA THR A 26 -29.40 6.58 1.60
C THR A 26 -30.64 5.96 2.22
N GLY A 27 -31.24 6.67 3.16
CA GLY A 27 -32.51 6.29 3.77
C GLY A 27 -32.68 6.96 5.10
N LYS A 28 -33.93 6.98 5.57
CA LYS A 28 -34.35 7.56 6.83
C LYS A 28 -33.55 7.01 8.03
N ALA A 29 -33.59 7.72 9.15
CA ALA A 29 -33.03 7.22 10.40
C ALA A 29 -33.66 5.86 10.76
N GLY A 30 -32.84 4.85 11.04
CA GLY A 30 -33.34 3.53 11.47
C GLY A 30 -33.78 2.59 10.34
N THR A 31 -33.38 2.81 9.08
CA THR A 31 -33.72 1.94 7.93
C THR A 31 -32.83 0.71 7.73
N GLY A 32 -31.92 0.41 8.67
CA GLY A 32 -31.07 -0.78 8.60
C GLY A 32 -29.75 -0.66 7.82
N LYS A 33 -29.29 0.56 7.50
CA LYS A 33 -28.00 0.82 6.81
C LYS A 33 -26.80 0.10 7.44
N THR A 34 -26.64 0.17 8.77
CA THR A 34 -25.53 -0.51 9.47
C THR A 34 -25.66 -2.04 9.38
N THR A 35 -26.89 -2.57 9.45
CA THR A 35 -27.15 -4.01 9.29
C THR A 35 -26.80 -4.49 7.89
N PHE A 36 -27.12 -3.70 6.86
CA PHE A 36 -26.72 -3.97 5.47
C PHE A 36 -25.19 -4.08 5.34
N LEU A 37 -24.45 -3.12 5.91
CA LEU A 37 -22.99 -3.13 5.88
C LEU A 37 -22.40 -4.39 6.54
N HIS A 38 -22.92 -4.78 7.71
CA HIS A 38 -22.45 -5.98 8.43
C HIS A 38 -22.70 -7.26 7.63
N ASN A 39 -23.82 -7.31 6.90
CA ASN A 39 -24.16 -8.45 6.06
C ASN A 39 -23.27 -8.51 4.80
N LEU A 40 -23.07 -7.37 4.15
CA LEU A 40 -22.22 -7.23 2.98
C LEU A 40 -20.78 -7.66 3.28
N LYS A 41 -20.24 -7.29 4.44
CA LYS A 41 -18.89 -7.69 4.87
C LYS A 41 -18.71 -9.21 5.00
N LYS A 42 -19.78 -9.96 5.29
CA LYS A 42 -19.74 -11.42 5.45
C LYS A 42 -19.84 -12.18 4.12
N HIS A 43 -20.54 -11.62 3.13
CA HIS A 43 -20.92 -12.36 1.92
C HIS A 43 -20.38 -11.76 0.62
N SER A 44 -19.83 -10.54 0.65
CA SER A 44 -19.33 -9.90 -0.57
C SER A 44 -18.09 -10.62 -1.11
N PRO A 45 -18.04 -10.92 -2.42
CA PRO A 45 -16.84 -11.48 -3.06
C PRO A 45 -15.74 -10.45 -3.31
N LYS A 46 -16.00 -9.16 -3.06
CA LYS A 46 -15.07 -8.07 -3.36
C LYS A 46 -14.13 -7.82 -2.21
N ARG A 47 -12.87 -7.54 -2.54
CA ARG A 47 -11.86 -7.14 -1.54
C ARG A 47 -12.19 -5.74 -1.03
N MET A 48 -12.76 -5.71 0.17
CA MET A 48 -13.40 -4.54 0.72
C MET A 48 -12.53 -3.86 1.78
N VAL A 49 -12.58 -2.53 1.79
CA VAL A 49 -12.14 -1.70 2.93
C VAL A 49 -13.30 -0.83 3.36
N VAL A 50 -13.63 -0.86 4.65
CA VAL A 50 -14.63 0.00 5.28
C VAL A 50 -13.93 1.14 6.00
N VAL A 51 -14.33 2.38 5.66
CA VAL A 51 -13.87 3.61 6.30
C VAL A 51 -15.03 4.49 6.78
N ALA A 52 -14.77 5.33 7.77
CA ALA A 52 -15.72 6.35 8.24
C ALA A 52 -15.00 7.67 8.59
N PRO A 53 -15.69 8.83 8.64
CA PRO A 53 -15.08 10.12 8.93
C PRO A 53 -14.66 10.28 10.39
N THR A 54 -15.36 9.63 11.33
CA THR A 54 -15.11 9.74 12.78
C THR A 54 -14.69 8.40 13.41
N GLY A 55 -13.99 8.45 14.54
CA GLY A 55 -13.53 7.25 15.25
C GLY A 55 -14.67 6.34 15.72
N VAL A 56 -15.72 6.93 16.28
CA VAL A 56 -16.91 6.18 16.76
C VAL A 56 -17.64 5.52 15.60
N ALA A 57 -17.83 6.23 14.47
CA ALA A 57 -18.45 5.66 13.28
C ALA A 57 -17.60 4.51 12.71
N ALA A 58 -16.27 4.66 12.69
CA ALA A 58 -15.36 3.60 12.23
C ALA A 58 -15.47 2.34 13.09
N ILE A 59 -15.50 2.48 14.42
CA ILE A 59 -15.68 1.34 15.34
C ILE A 59 -17.04 0.67 15.11
N ASN A 60 -18.12 1.44 15.01
CA ASN A 60 -19.47 0.91 14.77
C ASN A 60 -19.59 0.20 13.43
N ALA A 61 -18.93 0.70 12.39
CA ALA A 61 -18.87 0.09 11.07
C ALA A 61 -17.92 -1.12 11.00
N SER A 62 -17.23 -1.45 12.10
CA SER A 62 -16.13 -2.43 12.13
C SER A 62 -15.08 -2.14 11.04
N GLY A 63 -14.68 -0.88 10.94
CA GLY A 63 -13.71 -0.36 9.97
C GLY A 63 -12.71 0.60 10.62
N VAL A 64 -12.14 1.48 9.81
CA VAL A 64 -11.11 2.45 10.25
C VAL A 64 -11.47 3.87 9.84
N THR A 65 -10.77 4.88 10.37
CA THR A 65 -11.05 6.26 9.94
C THR A 65 -10.43 6.57 8.58
N ILE A 66 -11.08 7.41 7.76
CA ILE A 66 -10.55 7.89 6.46
C ILE A 66 -9.13 8.44 6.62
N HIS A 67 -8.91 9.30 7.62
CA HIS A 67 -7.63 9.91 7.94
C HIS A 67 -6.55 8.87 8.24
N SER A 68 -6.87 7.83 9.04
CA SER A 68 -5.90 6.78 9.38
C SER A 68 -5.56 5.88 8.19
N PHE A 69 -6.54 5.52 7.35
CA PHE A 69 -6.34 4.66 6.20
C PHE A 69 -5.60 5.38 5.06
N PHE A 70 -6.08 6.55 4.65
CA PHE A 70 -5.44 7.29 3.55
C PHE A 70 -4.28 8.19 4.00
N GLN A 71 -3.94 8.19 5.29
CA GLN A 71 -2.87 9.04 5.85
C GLN A 71 -3.05 10.53 5.49
N LEU A 72 -4.30 10.98 5.39
CA LEU A 72 -4.67 12.36 5.07
C LEU A 72 -4.59 13.22 6.33
N SER A 73 -4.22 14.49 6.16
CA SER A 73 -4.24 15.48 7.25
C SER A 73 -5.67 15.89 7.59
N PHE A 74 -5.90 16.38 8.81
CA PHE A 74 -7.22 16.86 9.24
C PHE A 74 -7.64 18.19 8.57
N GLY A 75 -6.67 18.99 8.12
CA GLY A 75 -6.93 20.23 7.39
C GLY A 75 -7.44 20.04 5.95
N PRO A 76 -7.83 21.13 5.27
CA PRO A 76 -8.35 21.09 3.90
C PRO A 76 -7.40 20.41 2.90
N GLN A 77 -7.95 19.57 2.02
CA GLN A 77 -7.22 18.88 0.95
C GLN A 77 -7.32 19.67 -0.36
N LEU A 78 -6.37 20.56 -0.61
CA LEU A 78 -6.41 21.40 -1.81
C LEU A 78 -5.86 20.67 -3.05
N PRO A 79 -6.45 20.88 -4.25
CA PRO A 79 -6.03 20.23 -5.51
C PRO A 79 -4.59 20.52 -5.97
N ASP A 80 -3.97 21.61 -5.48
CA ASP A 80 -2.59 21.99 -5.81
C ASP A 80 -1.60 21.64 -4.69
N ASN A 81 -0.35 21.36 -5.08
CA ASN A 81 0.79 21.14 -4.18
C ASN A 81 1.08 22.31 -3.20
N LYS A 82 0.29 23.39 -3.22
CA LYS A 82 0.30 24.49 -2.23
C LYS A 82 -0.05 24.07 -0.81
N THR A 83 -0.47 22.82 -0.59
CA THR A 83 -0.52 22.22 0.76
C THR A 83 0.81 22.31 1.50
N SER A 84 1.95 22.51 0.82
CA SER A 84 3.25 22.78 1.46
C SER A 84 3.35 24.14 2.16
N GLU A 85 2.61 25.16 1.75
CA GLU A 85 2.70 26.50 2.37
C GLU A 85 1.97 26.55 3.72
N PHE A 86 0.87 25.81 3.88
CA PHE A 86 0.16 25.68 5.17
C PHE A 86 0.78 24.67 6.14
N LYS A 87 1.69 23.79 5.68
CA LYS A 87 2.41 22.83 6.54
C LYS A 87 3.42 23.49 7.49
N ASN A 88 3.67 24.79 7.37
CA ASN A 88 4.62 25.51 8.22
C ASN A 88 4.06 25.92 9.60
N GLN A 89 2.75 25.78 9.87
CA GLN A 89 2.17 26.16 11.17
C GLN A 89 1.82 24.98 12.09
N GLU A 90 1.72 23.75 11.58
CA GLU A 90 1.61 22.54 12.41
C GLU A 90 2.77 21.60 12.14
N ARG A 91 3.74 21.59 13.07
CA ARG A 91 4.83 20.62 13.27
C ARG A 91 4.99 19.60 12.13
N GLN A 92 5.98 19.79 11.27
CA GLN A 92 6.61 18.78 10.40
C GLN A 92 5.83 17.44 10.34
N ALA A 93 4.68 17.43 9.67
CA ALA A 93 4.07 16.18 9.28
C ALA A 93 4.99 15.59 8.21
N LYS A 94 6.03 14.86 8.65
CA LYS A 94 6.80 13.92 7.83
C LYS A 94 5.77 13.29 6.91
N VAL A 95 5.87 13.51 5.60
CA VAL A 95 5.02 12.84 4.61
C VAL A 95 5.08 11.36 4.97
N LYS A 96 4.05 10.84 5.64
CA LYS A 96 4.08 9.48 6.15
C LYS A 96 4.20 8.62 4.90
N ARG A 97 5.34 7.96 4.74
CA ARG A 97 5.54 7.06 3.62
C ARG A 97 4.58 5.91 3.85
N PHE A 98 3.72 5.65 2.88
CA PHE A 98 2.89 4.46 2.90
C PHE A 98 3.80 3.23 2.98
N SER A 99 3.50 2.31 3.90
CA SER A 99 4.19 1.03 3.95
C SER A 99 3.90 0.23 2.69
N LYS A 100 4.80 -0.69 2.31
CA LYS A 100 4.57 -1.58 1.16
C LYS A 100 3.26 -2.36 1.29
N GLU A 101 2.98 -2.88 2.48
CA GLU A 101 1.73 -3.58 2.79
C GLU A 101 0.50 -2.70 2.52
N LYS A 102 0.52 -1.44 2.97
CA LYS A 102 -0.60 -0.53 2.76
C LYS A 102 -0.80 -0.17 1.28
N ILE A 103 0.29 0.01 0.54
CA ILE A 103 0.25 0.18 -0.92
C ILE A 103 -0.39 -1.05 -1.57
N ASN A 104 -0.02 -2.24 -1.12
CA ASN A 104 -0.54 -3.51 -1.63
C ASN A 104 -2.05 -3.67 -1.32
N ILE A 105 -2.51 -3.29 -0.13
CA ILE A 105 -3.95 -3.23 0.19
C ILE A 105 -4.67 -2.28 -0.79
N ILE A 106 -4.16 -1.05 -0.97
CA ILE A 106 -4.76 -0.07 -1.89
C ILE A 106 -4.79 -0.58 -3.33
N LYS A 107 -3.73 -1.25 -3.79
CA LYS A 107 -3.63 -1.82 -5.14
C LYS A 107 -4.64 -2.93 -5.40
N SER A 108 -4.90 -3.76 -4.39
CA SER A 108 -5.74 -4.97 -4.53
C SER A 108 -7.19 -4.78 -4.09
N MET A 109 -7.59 -3.58 -3.67
CA MET A 109 -8.96 -3.28 -3.24
C MET A 109 -9.94 -3.28 -4.43
N ASP A 110 -11.14 -3.81 -4.28
CA ASP A 110 -12.19 -3.71 -5.30
C ASP A 110 -13.30 -2.75 -4.90
N LEU A 111 -13.56 -2.66 -3.58
CA LEU A 111 -14.67 -1.89 -3.01
C LEU A 111 -14.20 -1.06 -1.83
N LEU A 112 -14.45 0.25 -1.88
CA LEU A 112 -14.30 1.16 -0.75
C LEU A 112 -15.69 1.52 -0.21
N VAL A 113 -15.98 1.11 1.02
CA VAL A 113 -17.19 1.51 1.72
C VAL A 113 -16.89 2.73 2.59
N ILE A 114 -17.68 3.79 2.43
CA ILE A 114 -17.61 4.99 3.25
C ILE A 114 -18.92 5.11 4.02
N ASP A 115 -18.89 4.77 5.31
CA ASP A 115 -20.03 4.97 6.20
C ASP A 115 -20.07 6.42 6.70
N GLU A 116 -21.28 6.92 6.97
CA GLU A 116 -21.56 8.33 7.32
C GLU A 116 -21.02 9.34 6.29
N ILE A 117 -21.22 9.07 4.99
CA ILE A 117 -20.76 9.94 3.89
C ILE A 117 -21.28 11.40 3.99
N SER A 118 -22.41 11.64 4.65
CA SER A 118 -22.97 12.99 4.84
C SER A 118 -22.04 13.91 5.65
N MET A 119 -21.16 13.36 6.49
CA MET A 119 -20.15 14.13 7.22
C MET A 119 -18.85 14.34 6.43
N VAL A 120 -18.70 13.72 5.25
CA VAL A 120 -17.48 13.77 4.46
C VAL A 120 -17.50 15.02 3.58
N ARG A 121 -16.42 15.80 3.64
CA ARG A 121 -16.26 17.00 2.80
C ARG A 121 -15.85 16.64 1.36
N ALA A 122 -16.19 17.49 0.41
CA ALA A 122 -15.80 17.36 -1.01
C ALA A 122 -14.27 17.19 -1.19
N ASP A 123 -13.48 18.02 -0.51
CA ASP A 123 -12.02 18.00 -0.56
C ASP A 123 -11.45 16.68 -0.03
N LEU A 124 -12.03 16.15 1.05
CA LEU A 124 -11.61 14.89 1.64
C LEU A 124 -11.84 13.72 0.66
N LEU A 125 -12.96 13.72 -0.06
CA LEU A 125 -13.27 12.71 -1.07
C LEU A 125 -12.31 12.81 -2.29
N ASP A 126 -11.96 14.02 -2.72
CA ASP A 126 -10.91 14.21 -3.74
C ASP A 126 -9.50 13.81 -3.22
N GLY A 127 -9.23 13.97 -1.93
CA GLY A 127 -8.02 13.46 -1.28
C GLY A 127 -7.92 11.92 -1.33
N ILE A 128 -9.07 11.23 -1.17
CA ILE A 128 -9.18 9.79 -1.37
C ILE A 128 -8.89 9.44 -2.84
N ASP A 129 -9.53 10.12 -3.80
CA ASP A 129 -9.31 9.94 -5.23
C ASP A 129 -7.83 10.08 -5.61
N ASN A 130 -7.17 11.16 -5.19
CA ASN A 130 -5.75 11.40 -5.43
C ASN A 130 -4.87 10.25 -4.93
N THR A 131 -5.18 9.71 -3.74
CA THR A 131 -4.42 8.60 -3.16
C THR A 131 -4.63 7.30 -3.95
N LEU A 132 -5.88 7.01 -4.34
CA LEU A 132 -6.20 5.83 -5.13
C LEU A 132 -5.59 5.90 -6.53
N ARG A 133 -5.70 7.04 -7.21
CA ARG A 133 -5.06 7.30 -8.52
C ARG A 133 -3.54 7.15 -8.44
N ARG A 134 -2.91 7.62 -7.36
CA ARG A 134 -1.45 7.54 -7.17
C ARG A 134 -0.93 6.11 -7.14
N PHE A 135 -1.63 5.19 -6.48
CA PHE A 135 -1.17 3.82 -6.23
C PHE A 135 -1.81 2.76 -7.13
N ARG A 136 -2.90 3.10 -7.83
CA ARG A 136 -3.59 2.25 -8.81
C ARG A 136 -3.46 2.84 -10.22
N ASN A 137 -4.58 3.25 -10.82
CA ASN A 137 -4.64 3.85 -12.15
C ASN A 137 -4.82 5.37 -12.04
N ARG A 138 -3.84 6.13 -12.56
CA ARG A 138 -3.83 7.60 -12.49
C ARG A 138 -4.89 8.29 -13.36
N ASN A 139 -5.44 7.58 -14.35
CA ASN A 139 -6.27 8.16 -15.40
C ASN A 139 -7.77 7.97 -15.14
N ILE A 140 -8.15 7.20 -14.13
CA ILE A 140 -9.55 6.87 -13.83
C ILE A 140 -9.89 7.36 -12.42
N PRO A 141 -11.07 7.98 -12.21
CA PRO A 141 -11.54 8.32 -10.88
C PRO A 141 -11.45 7.16 -9.89
N PHE A 142 -11.04 7.48 -8.66
CA PHE A 142 -10.79 6.58 -7.55
C PHE A 142 -9.88 5.39 -7.89
N GLY A 143 -9.02 5.55 -8.91
CA GLY A 143 -8.16 4.47 -9.39
C GLY A 143 -8.92 3.22 -9.86
N GLY A 144 -10.18 3.37 -10.28
CA GLY A 144 -11.07 2.29 -10.69
C GLY A 144 -11.65 1.45 -9.55
N VAL A 145 -11.59 1.94 -8.30
CA VAL A 145 -12.26 1.31 -7.15
C VAL A 145 -13.74 1.68 -7.15
N GLN A 146 -14.62 0.70 -6.91
CA GLN A 146 -16.04 0.96 -6.71
C GLN A 146 -16.27 1.59 -5.33
N LEU A 147 -17.08 2.64 -5.27
CA LEU A 147 -17.48 3.28 -4.03
C LEU A 147 -18.87 2.81 -3.59
N LEU A 148 -19.01 2.45 -2.31
CA LEU A 148 -20.28 2.35 -1.63
C LEU A 148 -20.34 3.42 -0.55
N MET A 149 -21.09 4.49 -0.81
CA MET A 149 -21.26 5.63 0.06
C MET A 149 -22.56 5.46 0.84
N ILE A 150 -22.48 5.28 2.16
CA ILE A 150 -23.64 5.06 3.02
C ILE A 150 -23.83 6.29 3.90
N GLY A 151 -25.04 6.84 3.96
CA GLY A 151 -25.33 7.96 4.86
C GLY A 151 -26.72 8.53 4.70
N ASP A 152 -26.98 9.64 5.37
CA ASP A 152 -28.25 10.37 5.28
C ASP A 152 -27.93 11.86 5.27
N LEU A 153 -28.20 12.52 4.14
CA LEU A 153 -27.90 13.93 3.92
C LEU A 153 -28.74 14.88 4.79
N GLN A 154 -29.87 14.38 5.29
CA GLN A 154 -30.75 15.13 6.18
C GLN A 154 -30.28 15.08 7.65
N GLN A 155 -29.26 14.27 7.95
CA GLN A 155 -28.58 14.28 9.23
C GLN A 155 -27.51 15.39 9.27
N LEU A 156 -26.37 15.15 9.91
CA LEU A 156 -25.36 16.17 10.11
C LEU A 156 -24.56 16.40 8.83
N ALA A 157 -24.51 17.66 8.42
CA ALA A 157 -23.63 18.15 7.37
C ALA A 157 -22.15 18.12 7.81
N PRO A 158 -21.19 18.18 6.88
CA PRO A 158 -19.78 18.25 7.21
C PRO A 158 -19.48 19.51 8.05
N VAL A 159 -18.67 19.35 9.09
CA VAL A 159 -18.22 20.48 9.91
C VAL A 159 -17.08 21.20 9.18
N VAL A 160 -17.31 22.45 8.79
CA VAL A 160 -16.33 23.32 8.13
C VAL A 160 -16.17 24.58 8.94
N LYS A 161 -14.94 24.90 9.35
CA LYS A 161 -14.66 26.15 10.06
C LYS A 161 -14.67 27.34 9.09
N ASP A 162 -14.90 28.56 9.59
CA ASP A 162 -15.04 29.74 8.73
C ASP A 162 -13.77 30.09 7.93
N ASP A 163 -12.59 29.83 8.51
CA ASP A 163 -11.29 29.95 7.86
C ASP A 163 -11.11 28.93 6.72
N GLU A 164 -11.50 27.68 6.96
CA GLU A 164 -11.48 26.61 5.95
C GLU A 164 -12.48 26.87 4.81
N ARG A 165 -13.66 27.40 5.15
CA ARG A 165 -14.74 27.66 4.20
C ARG A 165 -14.33 28.66 3.13
N SER A 166 -13.60 29.70 3.51
CA SER A 166 -13.09 30.72 2.58
C SER A 166 -12.11 30.14 1.56
N LEU A 167 -11.31 29.16 1.97
CA LEU A 167 -10.37 28.47 1.08
C LEU A 167 -11.08 27.51 0.13
N LEU A 168 -12.00 26.69 0.66
CA LEU A 168 -12.68 25.64 -0.10
C LEU A 168 -13.62 26.19 -1.17
N ARG A 169 -14.26 27.33 -0.93
CA ARG A 169 -15.18 27.99 -1.89
C ARG A 169 -14.54 28.32 -3.25
N ASN A 170 -13.22 28.49 -3.30
CA ASN A 170 -12.52 28.74 -4.56
C ASN A 170 -12.42 27.49 -5.45
N TYR A 171 -12.63 26.30 -4.89
CA TYR A 171 -12.44 25.03 -5.57
C TYR A 171 -13.71 24.20 -5.67
N TYR A 172 -14.65 24.37 -4.74
CA TYR A 172 -15.86 23.57 -4.58
C TYR A 172 -17.08 24.47 -4.40
N ASP A 173 -18.17 24.15 -5.12
CA ASP A 173 -19.43 24.88 -5.00
C ASP A 173 -19.99 24.79 -3.58
N THR A 174 -19.91 23.59 -2.98
CA THR A 174 -20.42 23.29 -1.65
C THR A 174 -19.46 22.36 -0.89
N PRO A 175 -19.53 22.32 0.46
CA PRO A 175 -18.66 21.44 1.23
C PRO A 175 -19.08 19.97 1.17
N PHE A 176 -20.25 19.62 0.64
CA PHE A 176 -20.77 18.26 0.64
C PHE A 176 -20.01 17.33 -0.32
N PHE A 177 -19.95 16.05 0.01
CA PHE A 177 -19.23 15.05 -0.78
C PHE A 177 -19.60 15.03 -2.28
N PHE A 178 -20.85 15.34 -2.63
CA PHE A 178 -21.32 15.35 -4.02
C PHE A 178 -20.78 16.53 -4.86
N SER A 179 -20.14 17.52 -4.23
CA SER A 179 -19.35 18.55 -4.92
C SER A 179 -17.91 18.10 -5.21
N SER A 180 -17.51 16.87 -4.87
CA SER A 180 -16.21 16.30 -5.26
C SER A 180 -16.05 16.28 -6.77
N LYS A 181 -14.92 16.79 -7.26
CA LYS A 181 -14.61 16.81 -8.70
C LYS A 181 -14.41 15.39 -9.23
N ALA A 182 -13.80 14.52 -8.42
CA ALA A 182 -13.62 13.13 -8.77
C ALA A 182 -14.96 12.39 -8.88
N LEU A 183 -15.89 12.61 -7.93
CA LEU A 183 -17.19 11.95 -7.97
C LEU A 183 -18.05 12.42 -9.15
N GLN A 184 -18.02 13.73 -9.48
CA GLN A 184 -18.71 14.29 -10.64
C GLN A 184 -18.23 13.72 -11.99
N GLN A 185 -17.01 13.16 -12.05
CA GLN A 185 -16.49 12.45 -13.22
C GLN A 185 -16.97 11.00 -13.31
N THR A 186 -17.76 10.52 -12.35
CA THR A 186 -18.27 9.14 -12.29
C THR A 186 -19.78 9.08 -12.43
N GLN A 187 -20.27 7.96 -12.94
CA GLN A 187 -21.68 7.60 -12.83
C GLN A 187 -21.88 6.79 -11.55
N TYR A 188 -22.87 7.16 -10.76
CA TYR A 188 -23.27 6.42 -9.56
C TYR A 188 -24.79 6.35 -9.47
N VAL A 189 -25.29 5.26 -8.87
CA VAL A 189 -26.71 5.08 -8.61
C VAL A 189 -27.02 5.46 -7.17
N SER A 190 -28.22 5.99 -6.94
CA SER A 190 -28.68 6.37 -5.61
C SER A 190 -29.87 5.50 -5.20
N ILE A 191 -29.74 4.77 -4.10
CA ILE A 191 -30.79 3.85 -3.62
C ILE A 191 -31.25 4.35 -2.25
N GLU A 192 -32.54 4.64 -2.11
CA GLU A 192 -33.14 5.04 -0.84
C GLU A 192 -33.85 3.86 -0.16
N LEU A 193 -33.47 3.58 1.08
CA LEU A 193 -34.18 2.65 1.95
C LEU A 193 -35.41 3.32 2.56
N GLN A 194 -36.60 2.78 2.26
CA GLN A 194 -37.88 3.36 2.66
C GLN A 194 -38.40 2.82 4.01
N TYR A 195 -38.11 1.56 4.34
CA TYR A 195 -38.68 0.90 5.52
C TYR A 195 -37.94 1.28 6.81
N VAL A 196 -38.63 1.94 7.75
CA VAL A 196 -38.08 2.38 9.04
C VAL A 196 -38.34 1.32 10.12
N TYR A 197 -37.27 0.79 10.74
CA TYR A 197 -37.38 -0.24 11.78
C TYR A 197 -37.39 0.34 13.21
N ARG A 198 -36.97 1.59 13.40
CA ARG A 198 -36.66 2.16 14.73
C ARG A 198 -37.89 2.67 15.48
N GLN A 199 -38.74 3.45 14.82
CA GLN A 199 -39.97 3.99 15.41
C GLN A 199 -41.14 3.07 15.06
N LYS A 200 -42.03 2.83 16.02
CA LYS A 200 -43.29 2.08 15.81
C LYS A 200 -44.50 2.99 15.65
N ASP A 201 -44.40 4.24 16.08
CA ASP A 201 -45.47 5.23 16.01
C ASP A 201 -45.53 5.88 14.63
N GLU A 202 -46.55 5.55 13.84
CA GLU A 202 -46.79 6.12 12.52
C GLU A 202 -47.00 7.63 12.54
N HIS A 203 -47.62 8.18 13.59
CA HIS A 203 -47.88 9.61 13.68
C HIS A 203 -46.56 10.38 13.82
N PHE A 204 -45.70 9.90 14.72
CA PHE A 204 -44.38 10.49 14.91
C PHE A 204 -43.47 10.31 13.69
N ILE A 205 -43.52 9.16 13.01
CA ILE A 205 -42.80 8.96 11.74
C ILE A 205 -43.23 9.97 10.69
N LYS A 206 -44.54 10.23 10.54
CA LYS A 206 -45.05 11.23 9.58
C LYS A 206 -44.54 12.64 9.91
N LEU A 207 -44.53 13.02 11.19
CA LEU A 207 -43.95 14.31 11.63
C LEU A 207 -42.46 14.41 11.32
N LEU A 208 -41.68 13.38 11.66
CA LEU A 208 -40.24 13.35 11.39
C LEU A 208 -39.93 13.42 9.89
N ASN A 209 -40.73 12.75 9.06
CA ASN A 209 -40.59 12.80 7.61
C ASN A 209 -40.92 14.20 7.08
N LYS A 210 -42.00 14.85 7.54
CA LYS A 210 -42.28 16.24 7.16
C LYS A 210 -41.12 17.19 7.52
N ILE A 211 -40.44 16.97 8.64
CA ILE A 211 -39.25 17.75 9.03
C ILE A 211 -38.06 17.43 8.12
N ARG A 212 -37.82 16.15 7.82
CA ARG A 212 -36.76 15.66 6.93
C ARG A 212 -36.91 16.20 5.50
N ASP A 213 -38.13 16.15 4.99
CA ASP A 213 -38.47 16.42 3.59
C ASP A 213 -38.79 17.91 3.36
N ASN A 214 -38.47 18.76 4.34
CA ASN A 214 -38.66 20.22 4.28
C ASN A 214 -40.13 20.68 4.13
N GLN A 215 -41.09 19.90 4.64
CA GLN A 215 -42.53 20.15 4.57
C GLN A 215 -43.11 20.56 5.93
N ILE A 216 -42.42 21.47 6.64
CA ILE A 216 -42.89 21.97 7.94
C ILE A 216 -43.96 23.05 7.70
N ASP A 217 -45.21 22.67 7.93
CA ASP A 217 -46.36 23.56 8.01
C ASP A 217 -46.64 24.00 9.47
N GLN A 218 -47.58 24.92 9.65
CA GLN A 218 -47.93 25.41 10.98
C GLN A 218 -48.51 24.29 11.86
N ASP A 219 -49.24 23.34 11.27
CA ASP A 219 -49.79 22.17 11.96
C ASP A 219 -48.69 21.27 12.57
N VAL A 220 -47.60 21.02 11.84
CA VAL A 220 -46.42 20.29 12.36
C VAL A 220 -45.78 21.04 13.53
N ILE A 221 -45.61 22.36 13.38
CA ILE A 221 -45.01 23.20 14.43
C ILE A 221 -45.87 23.14 15.69
N ASP A 222 -47.18 23.31 15.56
CA ASP A 222 -48.11 23.29 16.67
C ASP A 222 -48.09 21.93 17.36
N LYS A 223 -48.12 20.83 16.60
CA LYS A 223 -48.03 19.45 17.13
C LYS A 223 -46.74 19.19 17.89
N LEU A 224 -45.61 19.67 17.39
CA LEU A 224 -44.32 19.54 18.10
C LEU A 224 -44.30 20.43 19.36
N ASN A 225 -44.83 21.64 19.28
CA ASN A 225 -44.85 22.60 20.38
C ASN A 225 -45.82 22.23 21.50
N VAL A 226 -46.73 21.28 21.32
CA VAL A 226 -47.42 20.59 22.44
C VAL A 226 -46.42 20.01 23.46
N ARG A 227 -45.21 19.68 23.00
CA ARG A 227 -44.12 19.16 23.84
C ARG A 227 -43.22 20.25 24.44
N TYR A 228 -43.49 21.53 24.18
CA TYR A 228 -42.80 22.65 24.83
C TYR A 228 -43.28 22.80 26.27
N LYS A 229 -42.38 22.53 27.22
CA LYS A 229 -42.65 22.57 28.65
C LYS A 229 -41.50 23.29 29.37
N PRO A 230 -41.52 24.63 29.46
CA PRO A 230 -40.41 25.41 29.99
C PRO A 230 -40.12 25.10 31.47
N ASP A 231 -41.15 24.83 32.27
CA ASP A 231 -41.03 24.54 33.70
C ASP A 231 -40.92 23.04 34.02
N PHE A 232 -40.55 22.21 33.04
CA PHE A 232 -40.43 20.77 33.26
C PHE A 232 -39.26 20.45 34.19
N ASN A 233 -39.59 20.00 35.41
CA ASN A 233 -38.59 19.47 36.32
C ASN A 233 -38.07 18.13 35.81
N HIS A 234 -36.81 18.11 35.40
CA HIS A 234 -36.14 16.95 34.82
C HIS A 234 -35.28 16.18 35.83
N ASP A 235 -35.23 16.60 37.10
CA ASP A 235 -34.44 15.91 38.11
C ASP A 235 -34.99 14.51 38.41
N ASN A 236 -34.12 13.50 38.35
CA ASN A 236 -34.42 12.07 38.60
C ASN A 236 -35.50 11.44 37.69
N THR A 237 -35.79 12.05 36.53
CA THR A 237 -36.83 11.57 35.60
C THR A 237 -36.33 10.64 34.50
N GLY A 238 -35.00 10.46 34.39
CA GLY A 238 -34.35 9.62 33.37
C GLY A 238 -34.27 10.26 31.97
N TYR A 239 -34.55 11.56 31.83
CA TYR A 239 -34.39 12.29 30.58
C TYR A 239 -32.93 12.61 30.29
N ILE A 240 -32.52 12.51 29.03
CA ILE A 240 -31.23 13.01 28.55
C ILE A 240 -31.40 14.36 27.84
N ILE A 241 -30.54 15.33 28.14
CA ILE A 241 -30.54 16.64 27.50
C ILE A 241 -29.66 16.58 26.24
N LEU A 242 -30.24 16.87 25.09
CA LEU A 242 -29.54 17.02 23.82
C LEU A 242 -29.18 18.50 23.60
N THR A 243 -27.89 18.80 23.60
CA THR A 243 -27.38 20.17 23.42
C THR A 243 -26.49 20.31 22.19
N THR A 244 -26.26 21.52 21.73
CA THR A 244 -25.44 21.78 20.54
C THR A 244 -23.94 21.79 20.82
N HIS A 245 -23.51 22.19 22.02
CA HIS A 245 -22.10 22.39 22.35
C HIS A 245 -21.56 21.39 23.40
N ASN A 246 -20.35 20.86 23.15
CA ASN A 246 -19.69 19.90 24.05
C ASN A 246 -19.41 20.52 25.44
N ALA A 247 -19.06 21.81 25.50
CA ALA A 247 -18.82 22.51 26.76
C ALA A 247 -20.07 22.57 27.65
N LYS A 248 -21.24 22.88 27.07
CA LYS A 248 -22.54 22.90 27.78
C LYS A 248 -22.90 21.51 28.30
N ALA A 249 -22.73 20.46 27.50
CA ALA A 249 -22.96 19.08 27.93
C ALA A 249 -22.06 18.69 29.12
N LYS A 250 -20.76 19.01 29.04
CA LYS A 250 -19.80 18.74 30.11
C LYS A 250 -20.16 19.49 31.40
N GLN A 251 -20.46 20.79 31.30
CA GLN A 251 -20.87 21.60 32.44
C GLN A 251 -22.10 21.03 33.16
N ILE A 252 -23.12 20.59 32.42
CA ILE A 252 -24.32 19.98 32.99
C ILE A 252 -23.96 18.68 33.71
N ASN A 253 -23.19 17.80 33.07
CA ASN A 253 -22.79 16.51 33.66
C ASN A 253 -21.94 16.70 34.94
N ASP A 254 -20.95 17.60 34.90
CA ASP A 254 -20.07 17.88 36.04
C ASP A 254 -20.84 18.52 37.20
N SER A 255 -21.77 19.43 36.91
CA SER A 255 -22.65 20.07 37.90
C SER A 255 -23.61 19.06 38.56
N LYS A 256 -24.24 18.18 37.77
CA LYS A 256 -25.14 17.14 38.32
C LYS A 256 -24.37 16.12 39.15
N LEU A 257 -23.19 15.67 38.69
CA LEU A 257 -22.36 14.72 39.44
C LEU A 257 -21.84 15.31 40.76
N SER A 258 -21.44 16.59 40.78
CA SER A 258 -20.93 17.23 41.99
C SER A 258 -22.00 17.37 43.08
N ARG A 259 -23.25 17.66 42.69
CA ARG A 259 -24.41 17.78 43.60
C ARG A 259 -24.84 16.46 44.25
N LEU A 260 -24.52 15.30 43.65
CA LEU A 260 -24.88 14.01 44.24
C LEU A 260 -24.14 13.76 45.57
N PRO A 261 -24.80 13.23 46.60
CA PRO A 261 -24.13 12.84 47.83
C PRO A 261 -23.19 11.65 47.59
N GLY A 262 -22.24 11.44 48.50
CA GLY A 262 -21.31 10.31 48.45
C GLY A 262 -19.98 10.59 47.75
N LYS A 263 -19.07 9.61 47.88
CA LYS A 263 -17.68 9.69 47.39
C LYS A 263 -17.64 9.46 45.88
N ILE A 264 -16.81 10.24 45.17
CA ILE A 264 -16.52 10.00 43.74
C ILE A 264 -15.63 8.77 43.63
N HIS A 265 -16.05 7.82 42.79
CA HIS A 265 -15.24 6.72 42.32
C HIS A 265 -14.70 7.06 40.92
N THR A 266 -13.39 6.89 40.72
CA THR A 266 -12.73 7.15 39.44
C THR A 266 -12.16 5.85 38.89
N PHE A 267 -12.59 5.48 37.68
CA PHE A 267 -12.11 4.30 36.97
C PHE A 267 -11.21 4.76 35.82
N LYS A 268 -9.95 4.31 35.84
CA LYS A 268 -9.00 4.59 34.75
C LYS A 268 -9.07 3.48 33.72
N ALA A 269 -9.14 3.86 32.45
CA ALA A 269 -9.10 2.92 31.35
C ALA A 269 -7.71 2.29 31.21
N GLU A 270 -7.68 1.03 30.78
CA GLU A 270 -6.45 0.35 30.38
C GLU A 270 -6.33 0.43 28.86
N VAL A 271 -5.12 0.75 28.37
CA VAL A 271 -4.86 0.89 26.93
C VAL A 271 -3.65 0.04 26.57
N SER A 272 -3.83 -0.88 25.64
CA SER A 272 -2.77 -1.70 25.07
C SER A 272 -2.48 -1.29 23.62
N ASP A 273 -1.21 -1.44 23.23
CA ASP A 273 -0.73 -1.20 21.86
C ASP A 273 -1.07 0.22 21.32
N ASN A 274 -1.44 0.34 20.04
CA ASN A 274 -1.62 1.64 19.39
C ASN A 274 -3.09 2.09 19.37
N PHE A 275 -3.54 2.68 20.47
CA PHE A 275 -4.85 3.33 20.58
C PHE A 275 -4.71 4.83 20.91
N PRO A 276 -4.78 5.74 19.92
CA PRO A 276 -4.61 7.17 20.16
C PRO A 276 -5.73 7.81 20.99
N GLU A 277 -5.38 8.75 21.86
CA GLU A 277 -6.31 9.41 22.81
C GLU A 277 -7.53 10.05 22.14
N TYR A 278 -7.35 10.72 21.00
CA TYR A 278 -8.46 11.36 20.27
C TYR A 278 -9.47 10.36 19.67
N THR A 279 -9.17 9.06 19.69
CA THR A 279 -10.07 7.99 19.23
C THR A 279 -10.77 7.24 20.35
N TYR A 280 -10.52 7.59 21.62
CA TYR A 280 -11.13 6.87 22.74
C TYR A 280 -12.66 6.86 22.65
N PRO A 281 -13.30 5.67 22.77
CA PRO A 281 -14.73 5.52 22.62
C PRO A 281 -15.51 6.09 23.81
N THR A 282 -14.90 6.13 24.99
CA THR A 282 -15.44 6.74 26.21
C THR A 282 -14.33 7.45 27.00
N ASP A 283 -14.67 8.00 28.16
CA ASP A 283 -13.75 8.77 28.99
C ASP A 283 -12.62 7.87 29.53
N PHE A 284 -11.37 8.32 29.38
CA PHE A 284 -10.20 7.63 29.95
C PHE A 284 -10.27 7.58 31.48
N GLU A 285 -10.70 8.67 32.11
CA GLU A 285 -11.04 8.70 33.54
C GLU A 285 -12.56 8.83 33.72
N LEU A 286 -13.22 7.71 33.98
CA LEU A 286 -14.66 7.68 34.22
C LEU A 286 -14.94 7.96 35.70
N LYS A 287 -15.60 9.09 35.99
CA LYS A 287 -15.96 9.51 37.35
C LYS A 287 -17.44 9.24 37.61
N LEU A 288 -17.75 8.44 38.64
CA LEU A 288 -19.11 8.04 39.00
C LEU A 288 -19.38 8.21 40.50
N LYS A 289 -20.67 8.37 40.83
CA LYS A 289 -21.22 8.30 42.20
C LYS A 289 -22.49 7.43 42.15
N ALA A 290 -22.90 6.88 43.30
CA ALA A 290 -24.25 6.35 43.42
C ALA A 290 -25.28 7.46 43.14
N GLY A 291 -26.33 7.15 42.39
CA GLY A 291 -27.30 8.10 41.86
C GLY A 291 -26.90 8.76 40.53
N ALA A 292 -25.71 8.48 39.98
CA ALA A 292 -25.31 9.07 38.70
C ALA A 292 -26.13 8.49 37.53
N GLN A 293 -26.64 9.37 36.66
CA GLN A 293 -27.26 8.97 35.40
C GLN A 293 -26.18 8.68 34.37
N VAL A 294 -26.17 7.44 33.88
CA VAL A 294 -25.19 6.93 32.93
C VAL A 294 -25.87 6.38 31.69
N MET A 295 -25.13 6.35 30.60
CA MET A 295 -25.55 5.73 29.34
C MET A 295 -24.53 4.68 28.93
N PHE A 296 -25.04 3.56 28.44
CA PHE A 296 -24.22 2.51 27.85
C PHE A 296 -23.66 2.97 26.50
N VAL A 297 -22.35 2.83 26.30
CA VAL A 297 -21.65 3.27 25.06
C VAL A 297 -21.23 2.10 24.16
N LYS A 298 -21.63 0.88 24.50
CA LYS A 298 -21.36 -0.35 23.75
C LYS A 298 -22.58 -1.26 23.84
N ASN A 299 -22.77 -2.11 22.84
CA ASN A 299 -23.72 -3.22 22.95
C ASN A 299 -23.13 -4.29 23.85
N ASP A 300 -23.98 -4.96 24.63
CA ASP A 300 -23.57 -6.03 25.51
C ASP A 300 -22.93 -7.18 24.71
N PRO A 301 -21.67 -7.54 25.02
CA PRO A 301 -21.03 -8.69 24.39
C PRO A 301 -21.65 -10.03 24.82
N ASP A 302 -22.36 -10.07 25.96
CA ASP A 302 -22.99 -11.29 26.45
C ASP A 302 -24.17 -11.72 25.56
N PRO A 303 -24.34 -13.02 25.27
CA PRO A 303 -25.50 -13.54 24.56
C PRO A 303 -26.86 -13.12 25.14
N ALA A 304 -26.95 -12.87 26.46
CA ALA A 304 -28.15 -12.39 27.15
C ALA A 304 -28.57 -10.98 26.72
N LYS A 305 -27.66 -10.17 26.15
CA LYS A 305 -27.92 -8.83 25.61
C LYS A 305 -28.67 -7.91 26.58
N GLN A 306 -28.21 -7.82 27.83
CA GLN A 306 -28.85 -7.06 28.90
C GLN A 306 -28.87 -5.54 28.64
N PHE A 307 -27.88 -5.04 27.88
CA PHE A 307 -27.81 -3.63 27.50
C PHE A 307 -27.41 -3.41 26.03
N TYR A 308 -27.70 -2.20 25.53
CA TYR A 308 -27.37 -1.76 24.18
C TYR A 308 -26.81 -0.33 24.20
N ASN A 309 -26.07 0.04 23.16
CA ASN A 309 -25.49 1.37 23.02
C ASN A 309 -26.60 2.44 22.97
N GLY A 310 -26.59 3.36 23.93
CA GLY A 310 -27.60 4.39 24.14
C GLY A 310 -28.60 4.11 25.27
N LYS A 311 -28.61 2.89 25.85
CA LYS A 311 -29.48 2.58 27.01
C LYS A 311 -29.08 3.47 28.20
N ILE A 312 -30.06 4.09 28.85
CA ILE A 312 -29.83 4.98 30.00
C ILE A 312 -30.19 4.25 31.28
N GLY A 313 -29.39 4.45 32.32
CA GLY A 313 -29.67 3.94 33.65
C GLY A 313 -29.07 4.82 34.75
N THR A 314 -29.34 4.44 35.99
CA THR A 314 -28.87 5.12 37.20
C THR A 314 -28.00 4.17 38.00
N VAL A 315 -26.81 4.62 38.38
CA VAL A 315 -25.90 3.84 39.23
C VAL A 315 -26.52 3.66 40.61
N ILE A 316 -26.77 2.42 41.03
CA ILE A 316 -27.32 2.12 42.36
C ILE A 316 -26.18 1.99 43.37
N LYS A 317 -25.16 1.21 43.00
CA LYS A 317 -24.07 0.83 43.89
C LYS A 317 -22.81 0.54 43.09
N ILE A 318 -21.67 0.80 43.71
CA ILE A 318 -20.34 0.51 43.17
C ILE A 318 -19.65 -0.39 44.19
N ASN A 319 -19.37 -1.64 43.83
CA ASN A 319 -18.79 -2.65 44.70
C ASN A 319 -17.71 -3.45 43.96
N ASN A 320 -16.51 -3.64 44.53
CA ASN A 320 -15.48 -4.58 44.04
C ASN A 320 -15.35 -4.60 42.52
N ASP A 321 -15.13 -3.43 41.90
CA ASP A 321 -14.97 -3.27 40.45
C ASP A 321 -16.19 -3.68 39.59
N VAL A 322 -17.37 -3.77 40.20
CA VAL A 322 -18.66 -3.93 39.52
C VAL A 322 -19.53 -2.71 39.79
N VAL A 323 -20.06 -2.10 38.72
CA VAL A 323 -21.01 -1.00 38.80
C VAL A 323 -22.41 -1.56 38.57
N LYS A 324 -23.29 -1.47 39.58
CA LYS A 324 -24.70 -1.87 39.42
C LYS A 324 -25.52 -0.71 38.88
N VAL A 325 -26.13 -0.90 37.71
CA VAL A 325 -26.93 0.12 37.03
C VAL A 325 -28.38 -0.32 36.92
N ASN A 326 -29.30 0.47 37.47
CA ASN A 326 -30.73 0.29 37.24
C ASN A 326 -31.12 0.93 35.92
N CYS A 327 -31.76 0.19 35.01
CA CYS A 327 -32.32 0.79 33.80
C CYS A 327 -33.84 0.85 33.89
N VAL A 328 -34.43 1.89 33.31
CA VAL A 328 -35.89 2.06 33.31
C VAL A 328 -36.52 0.92 32.51
N GLY A 329 -37.37 0.12 33.16
CA GLY A 329 -38.09 -1.00 32.56
C GLY A 329 -37.47 -2.37 32.78
N ASP A 330 -36.30 -2.46 33.42
CA ASP A 330 -35.70 -3.73 33.82
C ASP A 330 -36.13 -4.09 35.26
N GLU A 331 -36.44 -5.37 35.51
CA GLU A 331 -36.82 -5.86 36.86
C GLU A 331 -35.60 -5.95 37.79
N GLU A 332 -34.42 -6.25 37.24
CA GLU A 332 -33.18 -6.39 37.99
C GLU A 332 -32.09 -5.41 37.52
N PRO A 333 -31.25 -4.90 38.45
CA PRO A 333 -30.08 -4.09 38.10
C PRO A 333 -29.05 -4.88 37.28
N ILE A 334 -28.49 -4.22 36.27
CA ILE A 334 -27.42 -4.78 35.44
C ILE A 334 -26.08 -4.65 36.17
N ASN A 335 -25.33 -5.75 36.27
CA ASN A 335 -23.96 -5.75 36.75
C ASN A 335 -23.02 -5.37 35.60
N VAL A 336 -22.40 -4.19 35.69
CA VAL A 336 -21.54 -3.67 34.64
C VAL A 336 -20.08 -3.84 35.02
N VAL A 337 -19.34 -4.52 34.15
CA VAL A 337 -17.89 -4.77 34.24
C VAL A 337 -17.14 -4.07 33.10
N PRO A 338 -15.81 -3.89 33.18
CA PRO A 338 -15.03 -3.38 32.07
C PRO A 338 -15.16 -4.25 30.81
N VAL A 339 -15.20 -3.62 29.65
CA VAL A 339 -15.23 -4.29 28.34
C VAL A 339 -14.18 -3.71 27.42
N GLU A 340 -13.78 -4.49 26.42
CA GLU A 340 -12.73 -4.11 25.46
C GLU A 340 -13.30 -3.47 24.20
N TRP A 341 -12.73 -2.37 23.73
CA TRP A 341 -12.90 -1.87 22.37
C TRP A 341 -11.64 -2.13 21.58
N GLN A 342 -11.81 -2.76 20.42
CA GLN A 342 -10.73 -3.10 19.53
C GLN A 342 -10.65 -2.07 18.42
N LYS A 343 -9.49 -1.45 18.27
CA LYS A 343 -9.17 -0.63 17.10
C LYS A 343 -8.60 -1.55 16.04
N MET A 344 -9.30 -1.67 14.91
CA MET A 344 -8.88 -2.56 13.82
C MET A 344 -7.90 -1.85 12.88
N LYS A 345 -7.04 -2.64 12.23
CA LYS A 345 -6.28 -2.26 11.04
C LYS A 345 -6.43 -3.33 9.97
N TYR A 346 -6.33 -2.92 8.71
CA TYR A 346 -6.29 -3.86 7.60
C TYR A 346 -4.86 -4.35 7.36
N VAL A 347 -4.72 -5.65 7.18
CA VAL A 347 -3.49 -6.37 6.80
C VAL A 347 -3.80 -7.31 5.65
N LEU A 348 -2.77 -7.79 4.96
CA LEU A 348 -2.92 -8.85 3.97
C LEU A 348 -2.62 -10.20 4.62
N ASP A 349 -3.50 -11.17 4.39
CA ASP A 349 -3.23 -12.55 4.75
C ASP A 349 -1.98 -13.08 4.01
N GLU A 350 -1.11 -13.81 4.70
CA GLU A 350 0.15 -14.27 4.09
C GLU A 350 -0.08 -15.33 3.00
N GLU A 351 -1.08 -16.20 3.16
CA GLU A 351 -1.38 -17.31 2.27
C GLU A 351 -2.41 -16.93 1.21
N THR A 352 -3.60 -16.46 1.62
CA THR A 352 -4.70 -16.17 0.70
C THR A 352 -4.52 -14.84 -0.01
N LYS A 353 -3.64 -13.98 0.52
CA LYS A 353 -3.47 -12.57 0.12
C LYS A 353 -4.74 -11.75 0.27
N GLU A 354 -5.78 -12.21 0.97
CA GLU A 354 -7.00 -11.43 1.20
C GLU A 354 -6.78 -10.30 2.19
N ILE A 355 -7.65 -9.27 2.12
CA ILE A 355 -7.65 -8.19 3.11
C ILE A 355 -8.34 -8.71 4.36
N LYS A 356 -7.60 -8.79 5.46
CA LYS A 356 -8.11 -9.17 6.78
C LYS A 356 -7.97 -8.05 7.78
N GLU A 357 -8.79 -8.08 8.80
CA GLU A 357 -8.74 -7.14 9.91
C GLU A 357 -7.97 -7.75 11.08
N THR A 358 -7.07 -6.97 11.66
CA THR A 358 -6.34 -7.34 12.87
C THR A 358 -6.48 -6.24 13.91
N VAL A 359 -6.37 -6.60 15.18
CA VAL A 359 -6.39 -5.64 16.27
C VAL A 359 -5.07 -4.86 16.26
N GLU A 360 -5.17 -3.53 16.17
CA GLU A 360 -4.04 -2.59 16.28
C GLU A 360 -3.82 -2.12 17.71
N GLY A 361 -4.89 -2.05 18.50
CA GLY A 361 -4.82 -1.82 19.93
C GLY A 361 -6.16 -1.96 20.62
N ILE A 362 -6.10 -2.06 21.95
CA ILE A 362 -7.25 -2.36 22.80
C ILE A 362 -7.40 -1.22 23.81
N PHE A 363 -8.64 -0.79 24.01
CA PHE A 363 -9.05 0.13 25.06
C PHE A 363 -10.04 -0.59 25.96
N THR A 364 -9.75 -0.73 27.25
CA THR A 364 -10.59 -1.45 28.21
C THR A 364 -11.11 -0.50 29.27
N GLN A 365 -12.43 -0.43 29.41
CA GLN A 365 -13.11 0.47 30.35
C GLN A 365 -14.55 0.00 30.61
N TYR A 366 -15.19 0.48 31.67
CA TYR A 366 -16.64 0.29 31.81
C TYR A 366 -17.38 0.90 30.61
N PRO A 367 -18.37 0.21 30.01
CA PRO A 367 -19.17 0.70 28.89
C PRO A 367 -20.16 1.80 29.28
N LEU A 368 -19.75 2.74 30.14
CA LEU A 368 -20.59 3.78 30.70
C LEU A 368 -20.02 5.17 30.40
N LYS A 369 -20.92 6.14 30.31
CA LYS A 369 -20.63 7.58 30.26
C LYS A 369 -21.68 8.34 31.04
N LEU A 370 -21.33 9.46 31.67
CA LEU A 370 -22.32 10.37 32.26
C LEU A 370 -23.30 10.86 31.18
N ALA A 371 -24.59 10.85 31.51
CA ALA A 371 -25.65 10.98 30.51
C ALA A 371 -26.82 11.86 30.95
N TRP A 372 -26.59 12.87 31.77
CA TRP A 372 -27.59 13.94 31.94
C TRP A 372 -27.66 14.81 30.70
N ALA A 373 -26.52 15.05 30.05
CA ALA A 373 -26.44 15.78 28.79
C ALA A 373 -25.44 15.16 27.80
N ILE A 374 -25.80 15.21 26.52
CA ILE A 374 -24.93 14.83 25.40
C ILE A 374 -25.13 15.83 24.26
N THR A 375 -24.12 15.95 23.39
CA THR A 375 -24.30 16.76 22.18
C THR A 375 -25.12 16.04 21.12
N ILE A 376 -25.87 16.81 20.31
CA ILE A 376 -26.60 16.29 19.14
C ILE A 376 -25.66 15.52 18.20
N HIS A 377 -24.41 15.97 18.05
CA HIS A 377 -23.39 15.25 17.28
C HIS A 377 -23.08 13.86 17.83
N LYS A 378 -22.91 13.74 19.15
CA LYS A 378 -22.61 12.46 19.81
C LYS A 378 -23.84 11.58 20.01
N SER A 379 -25.05 12.11 19.82
CA SER A 379 -26.29 11.32 19.84
C SER A 379 -26.61 10.68 18.49
N GLN A 380 -25.89 11.01 17.42
CA GLN A 380 -26.10 10.36 16.12
C GLN A 380 -25.93 8.83 16.23
N GLY A 381 -26.75 8.10 15.49
CA GLY A 381 -26.88 6.65 15.61
C GLY A 381 -27.66 6.16 16.85
N LEU A 382 -27.64 6.88 17.98
CA LEU A 382 -28.28 6.46 19.24
C LEU A 382 -29.81 6.57 19.22
N THR A 383 -30.46 5.85 20.14
CA THR A 383 -31.92 5.83 20.34
C THR A 383 -32.23 6.01 21.83
N PHE A 384 -33.16 6.91 22.16
CA PHE A 384 -33.57 7.23 23.53
C PHE A 384 -35.07 7.03 23.72
N GLU A 385 -35.47 6.66 24.95
CA GLU A 385 -36.87 6.64 25.37
C GLU A 385 -37.36 8.06 25.68
N LYS A 386 -36.54 8.84 26.38
CA LYS A 386 -36.89 10.16 26.92
C LYS A 386 -35.76 11.15 26.69
N ALA A 387 -36.03 12.25 25.98
CA ALA A 387 -35.03 13.29 25.72
C ALA A 387 -35.60 14.71 25.82
N ILE A 388 -34.77 15.64 26.28
CA ILE A 388 -35.02 17.07 26.32
C ILE A 388 -34.18 17.73 25.24
N ILE A 389 -34.80 18.54 24.39
CA ILE A 389 -34.15 19.15 23.24
C ILE A 389 -34.25 20.66 23.34
N ASP A 390 -33.10 21.31 23.23
CA ASP A 390 -32.95 22.75 23.05
C ASP A 390 -32.91 23.05 21.55
N ALA A 391 -34.09 23.26 20.96
CA ALA A 391 -34.25 23.42 19.52
C ALA A 391 -33.79 24.79 18.99
N GLN A 392 -33.88 25.85 19.82
CA GLN A 392 -33.51 27.20 19.40
C GLN A 392 -31.99 27.37 19.27
N ALA A 393 -31.21 26.63 20.06
CA ALA A 393 -29.75 26.65 19.98
C ALA A 393 -29.19 25.97 18.72
N ALA A 394 -30.03 25.28 17.92
CA ALA A 394 -29.62 24.60 16.69
C ALA A 394 -29.09 25.61 15.66
N PHE A 395 -27.83 25.44 15.26
CA PHE A 395 -27.13 26.40 14.39
C PHE A 395 -26.79 25.83 13.01
N ALA A 396 -26.93 24.53 12.79
CA ALA A 396 -26.62 23.88 11.52
C ALA A 396 -27.82 23.10 10.94
N HIS A 397 -27.80 22.90 9.62
CA HIS A 397 -28.75 22.06 8.89
C HIS A 397 -28.85 20.67 9.51
N GLY A 398 -30.06 20.10 9.55
CA GLY A 398 -30.31 18.74 10.03
C GLY A 398 -30.20 18.53 11.55
N GLN A 399 -29.66 19.48 12.33
CA GLN A 399 -29.48 19.28 13.79
C GLN A 399 -30.79 19.05 14.55
N VAL A 400 -31.84 19.81 14.23
CA VAL A 400 -33.17 19.63 14.84
C VAL A 400 -33.74 18.26 14.47
N TYR A 401 -33.68 17.88 13.20
CA TYR A 401 -34.12 16.56 12.74
C TYR A 401 -33.35 15.42 13.43
N VAL A 402 -32.03 15.52 13.54
CA VAL A 402 -31.20 14.54 14.23
C VAL A 402 -31.63 14.42 15.69
N ALA A 403 -31.80 15.54 16.40
CA ALA A 403 -32.23 15.54 17.79
C ALA A 403 -33.62 14.90 17.99
N LEU A 404 -34.62 15.31 17.20
CA LEU A 404 -35.98 14.79 17.28
C LEU A 404 -36.03 13.28 16.96
N SER A 405 -35.30 12.85 15.92
CA SER A 405 -35.25 11.45 15.47
C SER A 405 -34.51 10.50 16.42
N ARG A 406 -33.93 11.00 17.53
CA ARG A 406 -33.33 10.15 18.57
C ARG A 406 -34.38 9.50 19.47
N CYS A 407 -35.54 10.12 19.66
CA CYS A 407 -36.61 9.56 20.49
C CYS A 407 -37.36 8.44 19.75
N LYS A 408 -37.89 7.47 20.51
CA LYS A 408 -38.77 6.42 19.97
C LYS A 408 -40.21 6.90 19.75
N SER A 409 -40.69 7.83 20.57
CA SER A 409 -42.05 8.39 20.49
C SER A 409 -42.07 9.89 20.76
N LEU A 410 -43.17 10.56 20.37
CA LEU A 410 -43.37 12.00 20.58
C LEU A 410 -43.55 12.34 22.07
N GLU A 411 -44.17 11.44 22.85
CA GLU A 411 -44.42 11.60 24.28
C GLU A 411 -43.14 11.56 25.11
N GLY A 412 -42.13 10.81 24.62
CA GLY A 412 -40.78 10.78 25.19
C GLY A 412 -40.01 12.08 25.01
N LEU A 413 -40.48 12.99 24.15
CA LEU A 413 -39.80 14.21 23.80
C LEU A 413 -40.26 15.39 24.66
N ILE A 414 -39.33 16.24 25.08
CA ILE A 414 -39.63 17.53 25.72
C ILE A 414 -38.80 18.61 25.04
N LEU A 415 -39.43 19.73 24.72
CA LEU A 415 -38.75 20.89 24.18
C LEU A 415 -38.53 21.91 25.30
N SER A 416 -37.28 22.33 25.50
CA SER A 416 -36.95 23.42 26.44
C SER A 416 -37.16 24.81 25.83
N THR A 417 -37.28 24.88 24.50
CA THR A 417 -37.55 26.07 23.72
C THR A 417 -38.56 25.73 22.62
N PRO A 418 -39.48 26.63 22.24
CA PRO A 418 -40.42 26.35 21.17
C PRO A 418 -39.69 26.17 19.84
N ILE A 419 -40.15 25.24 19.00
CA ILE A 419 -39.70 25.12 17.62
C ILE A 419 -40.38 26.23 16.83
N GLN A 420 -39.57 27.06 16.18
CA GLN A 420 -40.05 28.07 15.24
C GLN A 420 -39.63 27.68 13.82
N LYS A 421 -40.32 28.24 12.82
CA LYS A 421 -40.02 27.95 11.40
C LYS A 421 -38.56 28.22 11.04
N HIS A 422 -37.93 29.25 11.63
CA HIS A 422 -36.53 29.58 11.39
C HIS A 422 -35.54 28.67 12.14
N SER A 423 -35.99 27.88 13.12
CA SER A 423 -35.14 26.97 13.91
C SER A 423 -34.72 25.74 13.10
N VAL A 424 -35.47 25.42 12.04
CA VAL A 424 -35.09 24.38 11.07
C VAL A 424 -34.37 25.06 9.93
N LYS A 425 -33.03 24.99 9.96
CA LYS A 425 -32.22 25.55 8.87
C LYS A 425 -32.28 24.63 7.67
N HIS A 426 -32.50 25.23 6.50
CA HIS A 426 -32.60 24.54 5.21
C HIS A 426 -31.36 24.77 4.37
N ASP A 427 -30.91 23.72 3.68
CA ASP A 427 -29.83 23.80 2.72
C ASP A 427 -30.39 23.46 1.34
N ARG A 428 -30.54 24.49 0.48
CA ARG A 428 -31.10 24.35 -0.86
C ARG A 428 -30.31 23.35 -1.72
N THR A 429 -29.01 23.21 -1.47
CA THR A 429 -28.17 22.25 -2.18
C THR A 429 -28.57 20.84 -1.82
N VAL A 430 -28.80 20.55 -0.54
CA VAL A 430 -29.25 19.22 -0.08
C VAL A 430 -30.63 18.90 -0.63
N GLU A 431 -31.54 19.89 -0.68
CA GLU A 431 -32.88 19.74 -1.24
C GLU A 431 -32.85 19.42 -2.74
N SER A 432 -32.09 20.18 -3.53
CA SER A 432 -31.93 19.93 -4.97
C SER A 432 -31.32 18.56 -5.24
N PHE A 433 -30.31 18.17 -4.46
CA PHE A 433 -29.70 16.85 -4.56
C PHE A 433 -30.68 15.73 -4.18
N THR A 434 -31.49 15.95 -3.14
CA THR A 434 -32.48 14.98 -2.67
C THR A 434 -33.54 14.70 -3.71
N LYS A 435 -34.15 15.76 -4.24
CA LYS A 435 -35.12 15.64 -5.33
C LYS A 435 -34.54 14.91 -6.54
N HIS A 436 -33.28 15.20 -6.89
CA HIS A 436 -32.63 14.55 -8.02
C HIS A 436 -32.54 13.02 -7.85
N TYR A 437 -32.12 12.51 -6.69
CA TYR A 437 -32.04 11.05 -6.53
C TYR A 437 -33.39 10.38 -6.30
N GLU A 438 -34.38 11.07 -5.74
CA GLU A 438 -35.74 10.55 -5.59
C GLU A 438 -36.40 10.32 -6.96
N GLU A 439 -36.17 11.24 -7.90
CA GLU A 439 -36.68 11.14 -9.28
C GLU A 439 -35.91 10.14 -10.15
N ASN A 440 -34.70 9.73 -9.74
CA ASN A 440 -33.78 8.89 -10.52
C ASN A 440 -33.35 7.62 -9.76
N GLN A 441 -34.26 6.98 -9.03
CA GLN A 441 -33.95 5.70 -8.38
C GLN A 441 -33.71 4.59 -9.42
N PRO A 442 -32.68 3.76 -9.26
CA PRO A 442 -32.39 2.69 -10.20
C PRO A 442 -33.44 1.60 -10.09
N ASP A 443 -33.68 0.90 -11.19
CA ASP A 443 -34.54 -0.27 -11.24
C ASP A 443 -33.75 -1.55 -11.56
N ARG A 444 -34.46 -2.68 -11.69
CA ARG A 444 -33.84 -3.95 -12.09
C ARG A 444 -33.32 -3.93 -13.52
N ALA A 445 -33.88 -3.12 -14.42
CA ALA A 445 -33.41 -3.04 -15.80
C ALA A 445 -32.06 -2.31 -15.88
N GLU A 446 -31.89 -1.25 -15.10
CA GLU A 446 -30.61 -0.56 -14.94
C GLU A 446 -29.57 -1.46 -14.28
N LEU A 447 -29.95 -2.25 -13.27
CA LEU A 447 -29.06 -3.25 -12.67
C LEU A 447 -28.55 -4.23 -13.73
N GLU A 448 -29.43 -4.85 -14.51
CA GLU A 448 -29.03 -5.80 -15.54
C GLU A 448 -28.16 -5.15 -16.61
N THR A 449 -28.48 -3.92 -17.02
CA THR A 449 -27.64 -3.15 -17.96
C THR A 449 -26.25 -2.87 -17.38
N SER A 450 -26.19 -2.54 -16.09
CA SER A 450 -24.94 -2.25 -15.37
C SER A 450 -24.09 -3.50 -15.14
N LYS A 451 -24.71 -4.66 -14.89
CA LYS A 451 -24.03 -5.97 -14.82
C LYS A 451 -23.36 -6.29 -16.14
N LYS A 452 -24.09 -6.14 -17.25
CA LYS A 452 -23.59 -6.39 -18.61
C LYS A 452 -22.42 -5.47 -18.93
N ALA A 453 -22.56 -4.17 -18.70
CA ALA A 453 -21.49 -3.20 -18.91
C ALA A 453 -20.24 -3.52 -18.08
N TYR A 454 -20.43 -3.98 -16.84
CA TYR A 454 -19.32 -4.37 -15.98
C TYR A 454 -18.59 -5.62 -16.48
N GLN A 455 -19.32 -6.68 -16.86
CA GLN A 455 -18.73 -7.88 -17.45
C GLN A 455 -17.96 -7.53 -18.76
N GLN A 456 -18.56 -6.72 -19.63
CA GLN A 456 -17.92 -6.20 -20.85
C GLN A 456 -16.63 -5.44 -20.55
N GLN A 457 -16.65 -4.55 -19.55
CA GLN A 457 -15.47 -3.79 -19.12
C GLN A 457 -14.37 -4.72 -18.61
N LEU A 458 -14.70 -5.68 -17.73
CA LEU A 458 -13.73 -6.62 -17.17
C LEU A 458 -13.04 -7.47 -18.25
N LEU A 459 -13.81 -7.94 -19.24
CA LEU A 459 -13.27 -8.69 -20.39
C LEU A 459 -12.44 -7.80 -21.31
N THR A 460 -12.89 -6.57 -21.57
CA THR A 460 -12.14 -5.59 -22.37
C THR A 460 -10.79 -5.29 -21.72
N ASP A 461 -10.77 -5.09 -20.40
CA ASP A 461 -9.57 -4.86 -19.61
C ASP A 461 -8.66 -6.10 -19.57
N LEU A 462 -9.23 -7.31 -19.50
CA LEU A 462 -8.46 -8.56 -19.51
C LEU A 462 -7.64 -8.69 -20.80
N PHE A 463 -8.31 -8.51 -21.93
CA PHE A 463 -7.71 -8.64 -23.27
C PHE A 463 -7.04 -7.34 -23.77
N ASP A 464 -6.99 -6.27 -22.98
CA ASP A 464 -6.22 -5.07 -23.34
C ASP A 464 -4.71 -5.28 -23.11
N PHE A 465 -3.91 -5.28 -24.18
CA PHE A 465 -2.45 -5.48 -24.10
C PHE A 465 -1.63 -4.21 -24.37
N ASP A 466 -2.28 -3.05 -24.41
CA ASP A 466 -1.62 -1.76 -24.67
C ASP A 466 -0.51 -1.45 -23.66
N THR A 467 -0.73 -1.72 -22.38
CA THR A 467 0.27 -1.51 -21.33
C THR A 467 1.49 -2.41 -21.53
N LEU A 468 1.27 -3.68 -21.88
CA LEU A 468 2.33 -4.62 -22.22
C LEU A 468 3.14 -4.10 -23.42
N GLN A 469 2.47 -3.71 -24.51
CA GLN A 469 3.12 -3.14 -25.70
C GLN A 469 3.93 -1.87 -25.35
N LYS A 470 3.37 -0.96 -24.53
CA LYS A 470 4.06 0.26 -24.08
C LYS A 470 5.33 -0.05 -23.30
N PHE A 471 5.32 -1.06 -22.42
CA PHE A 471 6.52 -1.46 -21.67
C PHE A 471 7.58 -2.13 -22.54
N ILE A 472 7.17 -2.94 -23.54
CA ILE A 472 8.10 -3.49 -24.53
C ILE A 472 8.73 -2.36 -25.35
N PHE A 473 7.91 -1.45 -25.88
CA PHE A 473 8.38 -0.32 -26.66
C PHE A 473 9.31 0.61 -25.87
N TYR A 474 8.96 0.91 -24.60
CA TYR A 474 9.82 1.68 -23.71
C TYR A 474 11.16 0.98 -23.47
N SER A 475 11.16 -0.33 -23.22
CA SER A 475 12.37 -1.12 -23.06
C SER A 475 13.24 -1.09 -24.33
N PHE A 476 12.62 -1.25 -25.50
CA PHE A 476 13.28 -1.11 -26.80
C PHE A 476 13.90 0.27 -27.00
N LYS A 477 13.14 1.35 -26.74
CA LYS A 477 13.60 2.73 -26.87
C LYS A 477 14.81 3.00 -25.96
N LEU A 478 14.73 2.58 -24.70
CA LEU A 478 15.80 2.72 -23.72
C LEU A 478 17.08 1.97 -24.16
N LEU A 479 16.93 0.76 -24.70
CA LEU A 479 18.04 -0.02 -25.25
C LEU A 479 18.67 0.67 -26.48
N LYS A 480 17.84 1.26 -27.36
CA LYS A 480 18.30 1.99 -28.54
C LYS A 480 19.07 3.26 -28.17
N GLU A 481 18.56 4.05 -27.24
CA GLU A 481 19.21 5.28 -26.73
C GLU A 481 20.58 4.98 -26.08
N HIS A 482 20.70 3.83 -25.41
CA HIS A 482 21.95 3.40 -24.78
C HIS A 482 22.74 2.37 -25.59
N SER A 483 22.45 2.20 -26.88
CA SER A 483 23.11 1.23 -27.76
C SER A 483 24.63 1.35 -27.76
N GLY A 484 25.17 2.56 -27.66
CA GLY A 484 26.61 2.80 -27.57
C GLY A 484 27.28 2.36 -26.26
N SER A 485 26.50 2.01 -25.23
CA SER A 485 26.99 1.55 -23.91
C SER A 485 26.56 0.12 -23.56
N LEU A 486 25.72 -0.49 -24.38
CA LEU A 486 25.20 -1.85 -24.22
C LEU A 486 25.91 -2.81 -25.17
N GLN A 487 26.05 -4.06 -24.75
CA GLN A 487 26.58 -5.12 -25.60
C GLN A 487 25.51 -6.16 -25.93
N GLY A 488 25.72 -6.86 -27.05
CA GLY A 488 24.83 -7.89 -27.59
C GLY A 488 23.78 -7.38 -28.56
N ASN A 489 22.96 -8.30 -29.05
CA ASN A 489 21.85 -8.10 -29.97
C ASN A 489 20.54 -7.72 -29.25
N LEU A 490 20.60 -7.17 -28.03
CA LEU A 490 19.43 -6.85 -27.21
C LEU A 490 18.45 -5.93 -27.91
N THR A 491 18.96 -4.91 -28.60
CA THR A 491 18.14 -3.98 -29.37
C THR A 491 17.37 -4.69 -30.48
N VAL A 492 17.98 -5.67 -31.15
CA VAL A 492 17.34 -6.47 -32.21
C VAL A 492 16.30 -7.42 -31.60
N ILE A 493 16.64 -8.09 -30.50
CA ILE A 493 15.71 -8.98 -29.79
C ILE A 493 14.45 -8.21 -29.34
N PHE A 494 14.61 -7.03 -28.74
CA PHE A 494 13.48 -6.22 -28.30
C PHE A 494 12.73 -5.58 -29.47
N MET A 495 13.40 -5.28 -30.59
CA MET A 495 12.73 -4.83 -31.82
C MET A 495 11.83 -5.92 -32.40
N GLU A 496 12.35 -7.15 -32.54
CA GLU A 496 11.59 -8.31 -33.00
C GLU A 496 10.45 -8.67 -32.03
N MET A 497 10.72 -8.65 -30.72
CA MET A 497 9.71 -8.86 -29.69
C MET A 497 8.60 -7.82 -29.79
N ASN A 498 8.94 -6.53 -29.92
CA ASN A 498 7.97 -5.45 -30.07
C ASN A 498 7.09 -5.64 -31.31
N LYS A 499 7.69 -6.08 -32.42
CA LYS A 499 6.96 -6.38 -33.67
C LYS A 499 6.03 -7.59 -33.51
N LYS A 500 6.55 -8.73 -33.03
CA LYS A 500 5.76 -9.95 -32.86
C LYS A 500 4.64 -9.81 -31.84
N VAL A 501 4.88 -9.14 -30.71
CA VAL A 501 3.83 -8.87 -29.72
C VAL A 501 2.75 -7.96 -30.30
N LYS A 502 3.12 -6.99 -31.14
CA LYS A 502 2.13 -6.18 -31.84
C LYS A 502 1.26 -7.04 -32.77
N GLU A 503 1.89 -7.80 -33.66
CA GLU A 503 1.21 -8.57 -34.71
C GLU A 503 0.40 -9.77 -34.16
N GLU A 504 0.95 -10.51 -33.19
CA GLU A 504 0.36 -11.77 -32.68
C GLU A 504 -0.46 -11.61 -31.40
N ILE A 505 -0.28 -10.52 -30.63
CA ILE A 505 -1.02 -10.29 -29.38
C ILE A 505 -1.91 -9.06 -29.51
N THR A 506 -1.34 -7.88 -29.75
CA THR A 506 -2.09 -6.61 -29.71
C THR A 506 -3.13 -6.53 -30.82
N ASP A 507 -2.74 -6.73 -32.07
CA ASP A 507 -3.63 -6.62 -33.24
C ASP A 507 -4.67 -7.77 -33.27
N VAL A 508 -4.27 -8.98 -32.85
CA VAL A 508 -5.18 -10.12 -32.69
C VAL A 508 -6.20 -9.85 -31.59
N SER A 509 -5.75 -9.29 -30.47
CA SER A 509 -6.64 -8.94 -29.36
C SER A 509 -7.60 -7.83 -29.73
N GLU A 510 -7.18 -6.82 -30.48
CA GLU A 510 -8.09 -5.76 -30.95
C GLU A 510 -9.23 -6.33 -31.78
N LYS A 511 -8.93 -7.22 -32.74
CA LYS A 511 -9.94 -7.96 -33.52
C LYS A 511 -10.82 -8.83 -32.63
N PHE A 512 -10.23 -9.53 -31.66
CA PHE A 512 -10.96 -10.39 -30.74
C PHE A 512 -11.90 -9.60 -29.82
N ARG A 513 -11.46 -8.47 -29.27
CA ARG A 513 -12.30 -7.56 -28.46
C ARG A 513 -13.49 -7.05 -29.26
N ASN A 514 -13.30 -6.65 -30.52
CA ASN A 514 -14.41 -6.26 -31.39
C ASN A 514 -15.42 -7.40 -31.61
N GLN A 515 -14.94 -8.63 -31.77
CA GLN A 515 -15.81 -9.82 -31.87
C GLN A 515 -16.52 -10.15 -30.55
N LEU A 516 -15.84 -10.00 -29.40
CA LEU A 516 -16.44 -10.17 -28.07
C LEU A 516 -17.56 -9.17 -27.85
N LEU A 517 -17.31 -7.88 -28.11
CA LEU A 517 -18.31 -6.81 -27.98
C LEU A 517 -19.54 -7.06 -28.87
N ASN A 518 -19.33 -7.51 -30.11
CA ASN A 518 -20.42 -7.89 -31.03
C ASN A 518 -21.18 -9.15 -30.59
N SER A 519 -20.56 -10.04 -29.82
CA SER A 519 -21.24 -11.23 -29.28
C SER A 519 -22.04 -10.86 -28.03
N LEU A 520 -21.47 -10.02 -27.18
CA LEU A 520 -22.06 -9.50 -25.95
C LEU A 520 -23.26 -8.57 -26.18
N SER A 521 -23.37 -7.97 -27.37
CA SER A 521 -24.55 -7.20 -27.76
C SER A 521 -25.75 -8.08 -28.11
N LYS A 522 -25.55 -9.37 -28.44
CA LYS A 522 -26.61 -10.32 -28.83
C LYS A 522 -27.16 -11.12 -27.65
N GLU A 523 -26.28 -11.62 -26.79
CA GLU A 523 -26.66 -12.36 -25.59
C GLU A 523 -25.73 -11.95 -24.45
N SER A 524 -26.33 -11.44 -23.39
CA SER A 524 -25.66 -10.43 -22.58
C SER A 524 -25.02 -10.93 -21.30
N ASP A 525 -25.37 -12.13 -20.85
CA ASP A 525 -24.80 -12.72 -19.64
C ASP A 525 -23.65 -13.65 -20.03
N VAL A 526 -22.41 -13.21 -19.79
CA VAL A 526 -21.20 -13.99 -20.11
C VAL A 526 -21.22 -15.33 -19.39
N GLU A 527 -21.68 -15.36 -18.13
CA GLU A 527 -21.61 -16.55 -17.28
C GLU A 527 -22.57 -17.65 -17.75
N LYS A 528 -23.66 -17.28 -18.43
CA LYS A 528 -24.64 -18.22 -18.96
C LYS A 528 -24.43 -18.59 -20.43
N ASN A 529 -23.59 -17.84 -21.14
CA ASN A 529 -23.36 -18.06 -22.57
C ASN A 529 -22.23 -19.07 -22.81
N ALA A 530 -22.58 -20.34 -23.01
CA ALA A 530 -21.61 -21.42 -23.24
C ALA A 530 -20.69 -21.17 -24.45
N ALA A 531 -21.19 -20.57 -25.52
CA ALA A 531 -20.39 -20.27 -26.70
C ALA A 531 -19.36 -19.16 -26.43
N LEU A 532 -19.72 -18.16 -25.62
CA LEU A 532 -18.80 -17.10 -25.23
C LEU A 532 -17.75 -17.59 -24.23
N GLN A 533 -18.15 -18.45 -23.29
CA GLN A 533 -17.26 -19.11 -22.33
C GLN A 533 -16.16 -19.91 -23.05
N ASP A 534 -16.52 -20.80 -23.99
CA ASP A 534 -15.55 -21.58 -24.79
C ASP A 534 -14.58 -20.68 -25.56
N ARG A 535 -15.05 -19.55 -26.10
CA ARG A 535 -14.18 -18.58 -26.78
C ARG A 535 -13.22 -17.87 -25.82
N ILE A 536 -13.68 -17.50 -24.63
CA ILE A 536 -12.84 -16.87 -23.60
C ILE A 536 -11.78 -17.87 -23.11
N GLU A 537 -12.13 -19.13 -22.90
CA GLU A 537 -11.20 -20.19 -22.51
C GLU A 537 -10.09 -20.37 -23.56
N LYS A 538 -10.47 -20.53 -24.83
CA LYS A 538 -9.52 -20.67 -25.95
C LYS A 538 -8.62 -19.44 -26.09
N ALA A 539 -9.18 -18.24 -25.95
CA ALA A 539 -8.41 -17.01 -25.97
C ALA A 539 -7.45 -16.91 -24.78
N GLY A 540 -7.90 -17.31 -23.57
CA GLY A 540 -7.07 -17.38 -22.37
C GLY A 540 -5.86 -18.28 -22.57
N VAL A 541 -6.04 -19.47 -23.14
CA VAL A 541 -4.95 -20.40 -23.48
C VAL A 541 -4.02 -19.79 -24.53
N TYR A 542 -4.56 -19.23 -25.61
CA TYR A 542 -3.79 -18.62 -26.70
C TYR A 542 -2.91 -17.46 -26.21
N PHE A 543 -3.51 -16.44 -25.59
CA PHE A 543 -2.78 -15.24 -25.18
C PHE A 543 -1.80 -15.52 -24.04
N SER A 544 -2.17 -16.35 -23.05
CA SER A 544 -1.24 -16.70 -21.96
C SER A 544 -0.02 -17.48 -22.50
N GLY A 545 -0.23 -18.39 -23.47
CA GLY A 545 0.83 -19.09 -24.18
C GLY A 545 1.74 -18.13 -24.95
N LYS A 546 1.16 -17.19 -25.70
CA LYS A 546 1.91 -16.20 -26.50
C LYS A 546 2.72 -15.23 -25.63
N ILE A 547 2.17 -14.77 -24.50
CA ILE A 547 2.93 -13.94 -23.55
C ILE A 547 4.13 -14.71 -23.00
N LYS A 548 3.95 -15.98 -22.66
CA LYS A 548 5.06 -16.83 -22.18
C LYS A 548 6.15 -16.99 -23.26
N GLU A 549 5.75 -17.37 -24.47
CA GLU A 549 6.65 -17.64 -25.60
C GLU A 549 7.42 -16.37 -26.04
N LEU A 550 6.69 -15.27 -26.28
CA LEU A 550 7.25 -14.07 -26.91
C LEU A 550 7.92 -13.13 -25.90
N VAL A 551 7.49 -13.13 -24.63
CA VAL A 551 7.99 -12.20 -23.60
C VAL A 551 8.80 -12.94 -22.54
N ALA A 552 8.18 -13.83 -21.77
CA ALA A 552 8.83 -14.43 -20.60
C ALA A 552 10.07 -15.27 -20.96
N ASP A 553 9.94 -16.18 -21.94
CA ASP A 553 11.03 -17.07 -22.36
C ASP A 553 12.15 -16.28 -23.07
N LYS A 554 11.80 -15.25 -23.84
CA LYS A 554 12.79 -14.39 -24.52
C LYS A 554 13.59 -13.57 -23.51
N ILE A 555 12.92 -12.93 -22.54
CA ILE A 555 13.60 -12.14 -21.50
C ILE A 555 14.45 -13.04 -20.59
N GLY A 556 13.98 -14.26 -20.31
CA GLY A 556 14.74 -15.21 -19.49
C GLY A 556 16.11 -15.61 -20.05
N ASN A 557 16.29 -15.49 -21.37
CA ASN A 557 17.54 -15.80 -22.06
C ASN A 557 18.45 -14.57 -22.24
N ILE A 558 18.07 -13.39 -21.72
CA ILE A 558 18.81 -12.15 -21.94
C ILE A 558 19.87 -11.93 -20.85
N THR A 559 21.10 -11.62 -21.29
CA THR A 559 22.18 -11.15 -20.42
C THR A 559 22.46 -9.67 -20.69
N ILE A 560 22.31 -8.81 -19.68
CA ILE A 560 22.56 -7.38 -19.80
C ILE A 560 24.03 -7.09 -19.49
N GLU A 561 24.85 -6.91 -20.53
CA GLU A 561 26.27 -6.55 -20.41
C GLU A 561 26.49 -5.04 -20.68
N THR A 562 26.88 -4.29 -19.65
CA THR A 562 27.23 -2.86 -19.75
C THR A 562 28.15 -2.43 -18.60
N ASP A 563 29.07 -1.51 -18.87
CA ASP A 563 29.95 -0.90 -17.86
C ASP A 563 29.27 0.27 -17.12
N ASN A 564 28.15 0.78 -17.65
CA ASN A 564 27.43 1.90 -17.04
C ASN A 564 26.39 1.40 -16.02
N LYS A 565 26.68 1.63 -14.72
CA LYS A 565 25.81 1.21 -13.61
C LYS A 565 24.41 1.84 -13.67
N ALA A 566 24.29 3.09 -14.11
CA ALA A 566 23.01 3.77 -14.23
C ALA A 566 22.16 3.16 -15.35
N VAL A 567 22.76 2.93 -16.52
CA VAL A 567 22.11 2.25 -17.66
C VAL A 567 21.69 0.83 -17.26
N ARG A 568 22.56 0.07 -16.59
CA ARG A 568 22.22 -1.27 -16.09
C ARG A 568 20.98 -1.25 -15.20
N LYS A 569 20.92 -0.29 -14.27
CA LYS A 569 19.77 -0.14 -13.36
C LYS A 569 18.50 0.22 -14.13
N SER A 570 18.55 1.25 -15.00
CA SER A 570 17.38 1.68 -15.77
C SER A 570 16.82 0.59 -16.68
N VAL A 571 17.69 -0.16 -17.37
CA VAL A 571 17.27 -1.29 -18.22
C VAL A 571 16.68 -2.40 -17.37
N LYS A 572 17.31 -2.77 -16.24
CA LYS A 572 16.77 -3.78 -15.32
C LYS A 572 15.39 -3.38 -14.78
N ASP A 573 15.22 -2.12 -14.40
CA ASP A 573 13.94 -1.60 -13.90
C ASP A 573 12.86 -1.63 -15.00
N ALA A 574 13.22 -1.31 -16.25
CA ALA A 574 12.30 -1.39 -17.40
C ALA A 574 11.88 -2.84 -17.71
N VAL A 575 12.84 -3.77 -17.76
CA VAL A 575 12.61 -5.19 -17.99
C VAL A 575 11.78 -5.82 -16.87
N ASN A 576 12.04 -5.44 -15.61
CA ASN A 576 11.25 -5.91 -14.48
C ASN A 576 9.79 -5.45 -14.57
N LYS A 577 9.54 -4.19 -14.95
CA LYS A 577 8.16 -3.70 -15.16
C LYS A 577 7.43 -4.48 -16.26
N LEU A 578 8.13 -4.75 -17.36
CA LEU A 578 7.59 -5.58 -18.44
C LEU A 578 7.25 -6.99 -17.97
N LEU A 579 8.15 -7.65 -17.22
CA LEU A 579 7.90 -8.98 -16.69
C LEU A 579 6.76 -9.02 -15.68
N LEU A 580 6.65 -8.01 -14.82
CA LEU A 580 5.54 -7.90 -13.87
C LEU A 580 4.20 -7.77 -14.61
N GLU A 581 4.12 -6.93 -15.64
CA GLU A 581 2.91 -6.79 -16.46
C GLU A 581 2.58 -8.08 -17.22
N ALA A 582 3.58 -8.73 -17.80
CA ALA A 582 3.40 -10.01 -18.49
C ALA A 582 2.90 -11.11 -17.53
N SER A 583 3.47 -11.16 -16.32
CA SER A 583 3.06 -12.09 -15.25
C SER A 583 1.63 -11.83 -14.82
N PHE A 584 1.30 -10.56 -14.54
CA PHE A 584 -0.04 -10.13 -14.18
C PHE A 584 -1.08 -10.56 -15.21
N LYS A 585 -0.84 -10.25 -16.50
CA LYS A 585 -1.73 -10.63 -17.59
C LYS A 585 -1.84 -12.15 -17.75
N SER A 586 -0.73 -12.87 -17.66
CA SER A 586 -0.73 -14.33 -17.77
C SER A 586 -1.55 -14.98 -16.66
N SER A 587 -1.39 -14.56 -15.41
CA SER A 587 -2.17 -15.08 -14.27
C SER A 587 -3.67 -14.80 -14.40
N CYS A 588 -4.04 -13.58 -14.81
CA CYS A 588 -5.44 -13.22 -15.08
C CYS A 588 -6.05 -14.09 -16.19
N LEU A 589 -5.32 -14.31 -17.29
CA LEU A 589 -5.78 -15.14 -18.40
C LEU A 589 -5.88 -16.63 -18.02
N GLN A 590 -4.96 -17.12 -17.19
CA GLN A 590 -4.99 -18.49 -16.68
C GLN A 590 -6.21 -18.77 -15.82
N ALA A 591 -6.65 -17.79 -15.01
CA ALA A 591 -7.87 -17.92 -14.22
C ALA A 591 -9.12 -18.11 -15.10
N CYS A 592 -9.13 -17.54 -16.30
CA CYS A 592 -10.23 -17.64 -17.24
C CYS A 592 -10.16 -18.89 -18.16
N GLN A 593 -9.19 -19.80 -17.98
CA GLN A 593 -9.08 -21.03 -18.79
C GLN A 593 -10.12 -22.09 -18.44
N LYS A 594 -10.84 -21.94 -17.32
CA LYS A 594 -11.95 -22.82 -16.90
C LYS A 594 -13.31 -22.11 -17.01
N GLY A 595 -13.34 -21.03 -17.77
CA GLY A 595 -14.48 -20.12 -17.88
C GLY A 595 -14.24 -18.80 -17.15
N PHE A 596 -14.98 -17.78 -17.55
CA PHE A 596 -15.04 -16.48 -16.93
C PHE A 596 -16.20 -16.42 -15.93
N VAL A 597 -15.86 -16.31 -14.65
CA VAL A 597 -16.77 -15.95 -13.56
C VAL A 597 -16.23 -14.67 -12.92
N VAL A 598 -17.09 -13.67 -12.71
CA VAL A 598 -16.65 -12.34 -12.23
C VAL A 598 -15.88 -12.46 -10.90
N LYS A 599 -16.39 -13.27 -9.97
CA LYS A 599 -15.76 -13.50 -8.66
C LYS A 599 -14.33 -14.05 -8.81
N ASP A 600 -14.18 -15.17 -9.50
CA ASP A 600 -12.90 -15.86 -9.65
C ASP A 600 -11.87 -14.99 -10.39
N TYR A 601 -12.33 -14.22 -11.38
CA TYR A 601 -11.49 -13.26 -12.09
C TYR A 601 -11.00 -12.13 -11.17
N LEU A 602 -11.87 -11.53 -10.35
CA LEU A 602 -11.47 -10.47 -9.43
C LEU A 602 -10.47 -10.97 -8.38
N GLU A 603 -10.68 -12.17 -7.85
CA GLU A 603 -9.74 -12.82 -6.92
C GLU A 603 -8.38 -13.07 -7.57
N ALA A 604 -8.34 -13.60 -8.79
CA ALA A 604 -7.11 -13.84 -9.54
C ALA A 604 -6.38 -12.54 -9.87
N ARG A 605 -7.12 -11.51 -10.32
CA ARG A 605 -6.58 -10.18 -10.61
C ARG A 605 -5.93 -9.55 -9.38
N ALA A 606 -6.58 -9.65 -8.23
CA ALA A 606 -6.04 -9.13 -6.99
C ALA A 606 -4.76 -9.87 -6.57
N LYS A 607 -4.75 -11.21 -6.60
CA LYS A 607 -3.55 -12.01 -6.31
C LYS A 607 -2.41 -11.66 -7.26
N ALA A 608 -2.69 -11.56 -8.57
CA ALA A 608 -1.71 -11.20 -9.58
C ALA A 608 -1.13 -9.78 -9.37
N SER A 609 -1.93 -8.82 -8.89
CA SER A 609 -1.46 -7.45 -8.62
C SER A 609 -0.52 -7.35 -7.41
N LEU A 610 -0.55 -8.35 -6.53
CA LEU A 610 0.21 -8.45 -5.29
C LEU A 610 1.47 -9.32 -5.42
N ASP A 611 1.54 -10.14 -6.47
CA ASP A 611 2.64 -11.07 -6.67
C ASP A 611 3.85 -10.31 -7.23
N ASP A 612 4.84 -10.06 -6.36
CA ASP A 612 6.15 -9.54 -6.76
C ASP A 612 6.98 -10.61 -7.51
N ASN A 613 6.53 -11.86 -7.57
CA ASN A 613 7.14 -12.89 -8.40
C ASN A 613 6.75 -12.68 -9.86
N ALA A 614 7.50 -11.84 -10.56
CA ALA A 614 7.58 -11.92 -12.02
C ALA A 614 7.81 -13.39 -12.44
N LEU A 615 7.10 -13.86 -13.49
CA LEU A 615 7.36 -15.13 -14.17
C LEU A 615 8.85 -15.44 -14.12
N LYS A 616 9.25 -16.36 -13.22
CA LYS A 616 10.66 -16.66 -13.03
C LYS A 616 11.13 -17.26 -14.36
N PRO A 617 12.11 -16.64 -15.03
CA PRO A 617 12.57 -17.18 -16.29
C PRO A 617 13.04 -18.60 -16.04
N VAL A 618 12.55 -19.54 -16.85
CA VAL A 618 13.10 -20.90 -16.83
C VAL A 618 14.55 -20.76 -17.25
N ARG A 619 15.47 -20.75 -16.28
CA ARG A 619 16.90 -20.85 -16.53
C ARG A 619 17.15 -22.22 -17.14
N ARG A 620 17.06 -22.32 -18.47
CA ARG A 620 17.88 -23.32 -19.17
C ARG A 620 19.32 -23.02 -18.77
N LYS A 621 20.10 -24.06 -18.45
CA LYS A 621 21.56 -23.93 -18.29
C LYS A 621 22.06 -23.17 -19.52
N SER A 622 22.32 -21.88 -19.37
CA SER A 622 22.86 -21.08 -20.44
C SER A 622 24.27 -21.59 -20.65
N SER A 623 24.51 -22.32 -21.74
CA SER A 623 25.79 -22.18 -22.42
C SER A 623 26.00 -20.68 -22.54
N GLU A 624 27.02 -20.13 -21.89
CA GLU A 624 27.35 -18.70 -21.94
C GLU A 624 27.38 -18.25 -23.41
N SER A 625 26.26 -17.70 -23.90
CA SER A 625 26.11 -17.28 -25.27
C SER A 625 26.64 -15.85 -25.33
N VAL A 626 27.94 -15.75 -25.59
CA VAL A 626 28.56 -14.51 -26.05
C VAL A 626 27.78 -14.07 -27.30
N GLY A 627 27.26 -12.85 -27.28
CA GLY A 627 26.35 -12.36 -28.33
C GLY A 627 26.93 -12.57 -29.74
N THR A 628 26.03 -12.81 -30.71
CA THR A 628 26.33 -13.13 -32.12
C THR A 628 27.14 -12.06 -32.89
N ASP A 629 27.45 -10.92 -32.26
CA ASP A 629 28.22 -9.80 -32.83
C ASP A 629 29.72 -9.80 -32.48
N ILE A 630 30.25 -10.88 -31.89
CA ILE A 630 31.66 -10.98 -31.50
C ILE A 630 32.36 -11.95 -32.46
N ALA A 631 33.30 -11.44 -33.26
CA ALA A 631 34.01 -12.20 -34.30
C ALA A 631 34.70 -13.47 -33.77
N HIS A 632 35.26 -13.41 -32.56
CA HIS A 632 35.90 -14.55 -31.89
C HIS A 632 35.32 -14.75 -30.48
N PRO A 633 34.18 -15.47 -30.33
CA PRO A 633 33.49 -15.65 -29.06
C PRO A 633 34.33 -16.39 -28.00
N GLY A 634 35.10 -17.39 -28.42
CA GLY A 634 35.99 -18.16 -27.53
C GLY A 634 37.08 -17.29 -26.92
N PHE A 635 37.68 -16.42 -27.72
CA PHE A 635 38.69 -15.46 -27.25
C PHE A 635 38.08 -14.45 -26.28
N TYR A 636 36.90 -13.92 -26.59
CA TYR A 636 36.22 -12.98 -25.71
C TYR A 636 35.92 -13.56 -24.32
N LYS A 637 35.56 -14.85 -24.23
CA LYS A 637 35.41 -15.54 -22.93
C LYS A 637 36.73 -15.62 -22.17
N ARG A 638 37.82 -16.02 -22.83
CA ARG A 638 39.17 -16.07 -22.22
C ARG A 638 39.60 -14.70 -21.72
N LEU A 639 39.38 -13.67 -22.54
CA LEU A 639 39.72 -12.29 -22.22
C LEU A 639 38.89 -11.75 -21.04
N LYS A 640 37.60 -12.10 -20.98
CA LYS A 640 36.72 -11.74 -19.86
C LYS A 640 37.15 -12.43 -18.55
N ALA A 641 37.45 -13.73 -18.60
CA ALA A 641 37.95 -14.47 -17.44
C ALA A 641 39.27 -13.90 -16.92
N TRP A 642 40.21 -13.61 -17.83
CA TRP A 642 41.47 -12.95 -17.47
C TRP A 642 41.24 -11.57 -16.87
N ARG A 643 40.38 -10.74 -17.47
CA ARG A 643 40.09 -9.39 -16.97
C ARG A 643 39.49 -9.44 -15.56
N ASP A 644 38.55 -10.35 -15.33
CA ASP A 644 37.85 -10.48 -14.05
C ASP A 644 38.83 -11.01 -12.97
N ALA A 645 39.72 -11.95 -13.31
CA ALA A 645 40.81 -12.39 -12.43
C ALA A 645 41.80 -11.26 -12.12
N LYS A 646 42.25 -10.52 -13.13
CA LYS A 646 43.18 -9.39 -12.98
C LYS A 646 42.57 -8.25 -12.16
N ALA A 647 41.27 -8.02 -12.30
CA ALA A 647 40.53 -7.07 -11.48
C ALA A 647 40.52 -7.48 -10.01
N GLY A 648 40.35 -8.78 -9.72
CA GLY A 648 40.46 -9.35 -8.38
C GLY A 648 41.87 -9.25 -7.80
N GLU A 649 42.91 -9.55 -8.60
CA GLU A 649 44.32 -9.43 -8.20
C GLU A 649 44.70 -8.00 -7.79
N LEU A 650 44.20 -7.00 -8.52
CA LEU A 650 44.53 -5.59 -8.34
C LEU A 650 43.56 -4.83 -7.42
N ASP A 651 42.50 -5.47 -6.94
CA ASP A 651 41.35 -4.84 -6.26
C ASP A 651 40.76 -3.66 -7.06
N TRP A 652 40.67 -3.83 -8.39
CA TRP A 652 40.14 -2.82 -9.31
C TRP A 652 38.73 -3.18 -9.74
N LYS A 653 37.95 -2.15 -10.11
CA LYS A 653 36.69 -2.42 -10.81
C LYS A 653 37.01 -2.97 -12.20
N VAL A 654 36.27 -3.98 -12.62
CA VAL A 654 36.49 -4.73 -13.87
C VAL A 654 36.67 -3.84 -15.12
N TYR A 655 35.89 -2.74 -15.25
CA TYR A 655 36.01 -1.79 -16.37
C TYR A 655 37.29 -0.94 -16.33
N MET A 656 37.96 -0.84 -15.17
CA MET A 656 39.24 -0.14 -15.01
C MET A 656 40.40 -0.96 -15.59
N VAL A 657 40.31 -2.29 -15.58
CA VAL A 657 41.25 -3.18 -16.27
C VAL A 657 41.03 -3.05 -17.78
N LEU A 658 39.93 -3.56 -18.30
CA LEU A 658 39.51 -3.38 -19.69
C LEU A 658 38.04 -3.00 -19.79
N GLN A 659 37.77 -1.92 -20.54
CA GLN A 659 36.41 -1.56 -20.91
C GLN A 659 35.85 -2.58 -21.90
N LEU A 660 34.53 -2.79 -21.85
CA LEU A 660 33.82 -3.70 -22.75
C LEU A 660 34.04 -3.38 -24.24
N LYS A 661 34.18 -2.10 -24.60
CA LYS A 661 34.51 -1.67 -25.97
C LYS A 661 35.89 -2.13 -26.41
N THR A 662 36.89 -2.00 -25.54
CA THR A 662 38.26 -2.42 -25.78
C THR A 662 38.35 -3.94 -25.96
N MET A 663 37.64 -4.72 -25.13
CA MET A 663 37.60 -6.18 -25.28
C MET A 663 36.99 -6.63 -26.61
N ARG A 664 35.96 -5.93 -27.10
CA ARG A 664 35.38 -6.20 -28.43
C ARG A 664 36.38 -5.92 -29.54
N GLU A 665 37.04 -4.76 -29.48
CA GLU A 665 38.00 -4.37 -30.50
C GLU A 665 39.22 -5.32 -30.53
N LEU A 666 39.68 -5.78 -29.35
CA LEU A 666 40.67 -6.86 -29.23
C LEU A 666 40.19 -8.17 -29.84
N SER A 667 38.94 -8.55 -29.54
CA SER A 667 38.34 -9.79 -30.07
C SER A 667 37.99 -9.72 -31.55
N ALA A 668 37.97 -8.53 -32.16
CA ALA A 668 37.74 -8.35 -33.58
C ALA A 668 39.06 -8.28 -34.37
N LYS A 669 40.09 -7.62 -33.83
CA LYS A 669 41.37 -7.38 -34.53
C LYS A 669 42.47 -8.40 -34.20
N LEU A 670 42.38 -9.06 -33.04
CA LEU A 670 43.38 -9.99 -32.50
C LEU A 670 44.84 -9.52 -32.73
N PRO A 671 45.24 -8.31 -32.29
CA PRO A 671 46.55 -7.75 -32.61
C PRO A 671 47.71 -8.59 -32.06
N VAL A 672 48.75 -8.84 -32.87
CA VAL A 672 49.92 -9.67 -32.51
C VAL A 672 51.20 -8.89 -32.24
N THR A 673 51.15 -7.55 -32.34
CA THR A 673 52.30 -6.68 -32.03
C THR A 673 51.93 -5.62 -31.01
N HIS A 674 52.93 -5.14 -30.27
CA HIS A 674 52.74 -4.06 -29.30
C HIS A 674 52.27 -2.76 -29.98
N GLN A 675 52.72 -2.50 -31.21
CA GLN A 675 52.23 -1.39 -32.04
C GLN A 675 50.76 -1.57 -32.42
N ALA A 676 50.34 -2.77 -32.82
CA ALA A 676 48.95 -3.05 -33.18
C ALA A 676 48.02 -2.95 -31.96
N LEU A 677 48.45 -3.39 -30.77
CA LEU A 677 47.70 -3.21 -29.52
C LEU A 677 47.50 -1.73 -29.16
N LYS A 678 48.48 -0.86 -29.44
CA LYS A 678 48.39 0.58 -29.21
C LYS A 678 47.33 1.27 -30.07
N THR A 679 46.97 0.68 -31.22
CA THR A 679 45.90 1.22 -32.09
C THR A 679 44.49 0.92 -31.59
N ILE A 680 44.34 0.07 -30.56
CA ILE A 680 43.04 -0.30 -29.99
C ILE A 680 42.54 0.81 -29.05
N LYS A 681 41.29 1.26 -29.24
CA LYS A 681 40.71 2.33 -28.43
C LYS A 681 40.49 1.84 -26.99
N GLY A 682 41.03 2.60 -26.03
CA GLY A 682 40.94 2.31 -24.59
C GLY A 682 42.18 1.59 -24.01
N LEU A 683 43.16 1.23 -24.83
CA LEU A 683 44.51 0.81 -24.41
C LEU A 683 45.50 1.98 -24.51
N GLY A 684 45.52 2.82 -23.47
CA GLY A 684 46.50 3.92 -23.34
C GLY A 684 47.90 3.41 -22.91
N LYS A 685 48.91 4.29 -22.98
CA LYS A 685 50.32 3.96 -22.69
C LYS A 685 50.52 3.19 -21.37
N LYS A 686 49.93 3.67 -20.27
CA LYS A 686 49.99 3.00 -18.96
C LYS A 686 49.34 1.62 -18.94
N LYS A 687 48.23 1.41 -19.66
CA LYS A 687 47.56 0.10 -19.70
C LYS A 687 48.32 -0.90 -20.57
N LEU A 688 49.00 -0.43 -21.62
CA LEU A 688 49.90 -1.25 -22.41
C LEU A 688 51.13 -1.67 -21.61
N GLU A 689 51.71 -0.76 -20.82
CA GLU A 689 52.82 -1.07 -19.92
C GLU A 689 52.41 -2.11 -18.85
N MET A 690 51.18 -2.01 -18.31
CA MET A 690 50.72 -2.92 -17.26
C MET A 690 50.17 -4.27 -17.75
N PHE A 691 49.53 -4.30 -18.93
CA PHE A 691 48.75 -5.46 -19.40
C PHE A 691 49.12 -5.92 -20.81
N GLY A 692 50.00 -5.22 -21.52
CA GLY A 692 50.31 -5.48 -22.93
C GLY A 692 50.87 -6.88 -23.18
N ILE A 693 51.76 -7.36 -22.30
CA ILE A 693 52.39 -8.69 -22.40
C ILE A 693 51.33 -9.78 -22.19
N ASP A 694 50.60 -9.74 -21.07
CA ASP A 694 49.50 -10.68 -20.77
C ASP A 694 48.48 -10.75 -21.93
N LEU A 695 48.13 -9.60 -22.51
CA LEU A 695 47.19 -9.55 -23.63
C LEU A 695 47.75 -10.16 -24.91
N LEU A 696 49.02 -9.93 -25.25
CA LEU A 696 49.67 -10.55 -26.41
C LEU A 696 49.73 -12.07 -26.25
N GLU A 697 50.08 -12.57 -25.06
CA GLU A 697 50.17 -14.00 -24.79
C GLU A 697 48.80 -14.69 -24.98
N ILE A 698 47.71 -14.09 -24.47
CA ILE A 698 46.35 -14.62 -24.62
C ILE A 698 45.90 -14.57 -26.09
N ILE A 699 46.28 -13.54 -26.85
CA ILE A 699 45.95 -13.42 -28.29
C ILE A 699 46.73 -14.44 -29.12
N ILE A 700 48.03 -14.58 -28.88
CA ILE A 700 48.92 -15.48 -29.63
C ILE A 700 48.53 -16.94 -29.38
N SER A 701 48.32 -17.31 -28.11
CA SER A 701 47.84 -18.66 -27.74
C SER A 701 46.50 -18.97 -28.42
N TYR A 702 45.54 -18.04 -28.39
CA TYR A 702 44.26 -18.26 -29.04
C TYR A 702 44.36 -18.40 -30.57
N ARG A 703 45.17 -17.57 -31.24
CA ARG A 703 45.38 -17.67 -32.70
C ARG A 703 46.02 -19.01 -33.09
N LYS A 704 47.01 -19.47 -32.31
CA LYS A 704 47.70 -20.74 -32.53
C LYS A 704 46.77 -21.94 -32.34
N GLU A 705 45.94 -21.92 -31.29
CA GLU A 705 44.95 -22.99 -31.03
C GLU A 705 43.84 -23.06 -32.09
N ASN A 706 43.55 -21.95 -32.78
CA ASN A 706 42.46 -21.85 -33.76
C ASN A 706 42.95 -21.74 -35.22
N ASN A 707 44.23 -22.04 -35.50
CA ASN A 707 44.83 -22.01 -36.85
C ASN A 707 44.59 -20.71 -37.63
N ILE A 708 44.62 -19.55 -36.97
CA ILE A 708 44.45 -18.24 -37.62
C ILE A 708 45.83 -17.77 -38.14
N GLU A 709 46.01 -17.71 -39.46
CA GLU A 709 47.29 -17.42 -40.14
C GLU A 709 48.03 -16.19 -39.58
N SER A 710 49.34 -16.35 -39.38
CA SER A 710 50.27 -15.34 -38.89
C SER A 710 50.96 -14.61 -40.05
N VAL A 711 50.91 -13.27 -40.06
CA VAL A 711 51.93 -12.50 -40.78
C VAL A 711 53.26 -12.63 -40.01
N PRO A 712 54.41 -12.85 -40.68
CA PRO A 712 55.69 -13.00 -40.00
C PRO A 712 56.03 -11.76 -39.17
N PHE A 713 56.50 -11.99 -37.96
CA PHE A 713 56.93 -10.95 -37.03
C PHE A 713 58.44 -10.75 -37.17
N GLU A 714 58.87 -9.59 -37.67
CA GLU A 714 60.19 -9.02 -37.40
C GLU A 714 59.98 -7.81 -36.48
N GLU A 715 60.58 -7.83 -35.28
CA GLU A 715 60.66 -6.68 -34.39
C GLU A 715 62.08 -6.09 -34.48
N PRO A 716 62.25 -4.75 -34.58
CA PRO A 716 63.51 -4.15 -34.19
C PRO A 716 63.62 -4.14 -32.67
N GLU A 717 64.82 -4.48 -32.18
CA GLU A 717 65.18 -4.60 -30.77
C GLU A 717 64.68 -3.42 -29.92
N ILE A 718 63.74 -3.69 -29.03
CA ILE A 718 63.57 -2.91 -27.79
C ILE A 718 63.86 -3.87 -26.65
N THR A 719 65.06 -3.78 -26.10
CA THR A 719 65.47 -4.50 -24.89
C THR A 719 64.55 -4.11 -23.73
N ILE A 720 63.58 -4.97 -23.42
CA ILE A 720 62.89 -5.00 -22.13
C ILE A 720 63.36 -6.27 -21.44
N LYS A 721 64.13 -6.11 -20.35
CA LYS A 721 64.54 -7.22 -19.48
C LYS A 721 63.29 -7.93 -18.97
N VAL A 722 63.09 -9.18 -19.39
CA VAL A 722 62.25 -10.14 -18.67
C VAL A 722 62.98 -10.44 -17.35
N PRO A 723 62.40 -10.17 -16.16
CA PRO A 723 63.02 -10.63 -14.95
C PRO A 723 62.89 -12.16 -14.91
N GLU A 724 64.04 -12.86 -14.90
CA GLU A 724 64.17 -14.32 -14.76
C GLU A 724 63.54 -14.87 -13.46
N LYS A 725 63.06 -13.99 -12.58
CA LYS A 725 62.45 -14.33 -11.29
C LYS A 725 61.16 -13.55 -11.08
N SER A 726 60.14 -14.21 -10.55
CA SER A 726 58.88 -13.56 -10.20
C SER A 726 59.14 -12.40 -9.23
N SER A 727 58.35 -11.32 -9.32
CA SER A 727 58.51 -10.17 -8.42
C SER A 727 58.42 -10.59 -6.94
N LYS A 728 57.66 -11.65 -6.62
CA LYS A 728 57.60 -12.21 -5.26
C LYS A 728 58.92 -12.84 -4.85
N GLN A 729 59.55 -13.63 -5.73
CA GLN A 729 60.86 -14.27 -5.48
C GLN A 729 61.94 -13.26 -5.13
N ILE A 730 61.98 -12.12 -5.85
CA ILE A 730 62.99 -11.08 -5.64
C ILE A 730 62.80 -10.40 -4.27
N SER A 731 61.56 -10.18 -3.83
CA SER A 731 61.27 -9.69 -2.46
C SER A 731 61.76 -10.66 -1.40
N PHE A 732 61.54 -11.96 -1.62
CA PHE A 732 61.90 -13.01 -0.67
C PHE A 732 63.42 -13.21 -0.53
N GLU A 733 64.16 -13.15 -1.64
CA GLU A 733 65.63 -13.25 -1.61
C GLU A 733 66.26 -12.06 -0.86
N LEU A 734 65.74 -10.85 -1.05
CA LEU A 734 66.23 -9.67 -0.31
C LEU A 734 65.89 -9.73 1.17
N TRP A 735 64.73 -10.31 1.52
CA TRP A 735 64.36 -10.54 2.92
C TRP A 735 65.26 -11.63 3.56
N LYS A 736 65.53 -12.74 2.86
CA LYS A 736 66.50 -13.76 3.31
C LYS A 736 67.93 -13.21 3.45
N ALA A 737 68.28 -12.16 2.71
CA ALA A 737 69.54 -11.45 2.85
C ALA A 737 69.57 -10.48 4.06
N GLY A 738 68.53 -10.47 4.90
CA GLY A 738 68.47 -9.71 6.17
C GLY A 738 67.94 -8.28 6.05
N LYS A 739 67.37 -7.88 4.90
CA LYS A 739 66.80 -6.53 4.72
C LYS A 739 65.40 -6.41 5.32
N THR A 740 65.09 -5.24 5.87
CA THR A 740 63.74 -4.93 6.40
C THR A 740 62.72 -4.74 5.27
N ILE A 741 61.43 -4.82 5.59
CA ILE A 741 60.35 -4.64 4.61
C ILE A 741 60.41 -3.23 4.01
N GLU A 742 60.72 -2.21 4.82
CA GLU A 742 60.88 -0.83 4.36
C GLU A 742 62.07 -0.66 3.42
N ASP A 743 63.21 -1.30 3.72
CA ASP A 743 64.40 -1.24 2.87
C ASP A 743 64.15 -1.91 1.52
N ILE A 744 63.48 -3.08 1.52
CA ILE A 744 63.09 -3.77 0.29
C ILE A 744 62.10 -2.93 -0.51
N ALA A 745 61.13 -2.29 0.15
CA ALA A 745 60.16 -1.41 -0.51
C ALA A 745 60.86 -0.23 -1.18
N LYS A 746 61.82 0.41 -0.49
CA LYS A 746 62.58 1.54 -1.00
C LYS A 746 63.51 1.14 -2.15
N GLU A 747 64.22 0.03 -2.01
CA GLU A 747 65.16 -0.47 -3.02
C GLU A 747 64.45 -0.94 -4.29
N ARG A 748 63.28 -1.56 -4.14
CA ARG A 748 62.48 -2.04 -5.27
C ARG A 748 61.45 -1.02 -5.78
N GLN A 749 61.40 0.17 -5.19
CA GLN A 749 60.45 1.24 -5.51
C GLN A 749 58.98 0.80 -5.46
N PHE A 750 58.64 -0.06 -4.49
CA PHE A 750 57.27 -0.50 -4.22
C PHE A 750 56.73 0.15 -2.95
N ALA A 751 55.40 0.17 -2.80
CA ALA A 751 54.79 0.44 -1.51
C ALA A 751 55.12 -0.70 -0.52
N THR A 752 55.27 -0.37 0.76
CA THR A 752 55.51 -1.36 1.84
C THR A 752 54.44 -2.46 1.83
N SER A 753 53.16 -2.08 1.64
CA SER A 753 52.03 -3.01 1.51
C SER A 753 52.16 -4.02 0.37
N THR A 754 52.83 -3.66 -0.72
CA THR A 754 53.11 -4.57 -1.84
C THR A 754 54.18 -5.60 -1.48
N ILE A 755 55.23 -5.18 -0.76
CA ILE A 755 56.28 -6.09 -0.26
C ILE A 755 55.72 -7.03 0.80
N GLU A 756 54.89 -6.53 1.72
CA GLU A 756 54.16 -7.35 2.70
C GLU A 756 53.28 -8.38 2.00
N GLY A 757 52.57 -8.00 0.93
CA GLY A 757 51.81 -8.95 0.11
C GLY A 757 52.67 -10.00 -0.60
N HIS A 758 53.88 -9.64 -1.03
CA HIS A 758 54.83 -10.60 -1.61
C HIS A 758 55.33 -11.62 -0.56
N LEU A 759 55.68 -11.16 0.64
CA LEU A 759 56.21 -12.00 1.71
C LEU A 759 55.10 -12.85 2.36
N ALA A 760 53.86 -12.36 2.45
CA ALA A 760 52.72 -13.12 2.97
C ALA A 760 52.42 -14.39 2.15
N TYR A 761 52.73 -14.37 0.85
CA TYR A 761 52.66 -15.58 0.02
C TYR A 761 53.61 -16.68 0.53
N PHE A 762 54.83 -16.31 0.95
CA PHE A 762 55.84 -17.25 1.46
C PHE A 762 55.56 -17.72 2.89
N ALA A 763 54.80 -16.94 3.67
CA ALA A 763 54.19 -17.45 4.90
C ALA A 763 53.15 -18.55 4.63
N GLY A 764 52.47 -18.49 3.47
CA GLY A 764 51.54 -19.53 3.03
C GLY A 764 52.18 -20.77 2.42
N THR A 765 53.47 -20.72 2.08
CA THR A 765 54.25 -21.87 1.62
C THR A 765 55.14 -22.47 2.73
N GLY A 766 55.17 -21.85 3.92
CA GLY A 766 55.99 -22.27 5.06
C GLY A 766 57.44 -21.79 5.01
N ASP A 767 57.79 -20.96 4.04
CA ASP A 767 59.14 -20.43 3.80
C ASP A 767 59.51 -19.24 4.71
N ILE A 768 58.50 -18.59 5.30
CA ILE A 768 58.63 -17.53 6.31
C ILE A 768 57.79 -17.92 7.52
N SER A 769 58.38 -17.92 8.71
CA SER A 769 57.59 -18.06 9.94
C SER A 769 56.82 -16.77 10.21
N VAL A 770 55.50 -16.87 10.41
CA VAL A 770 54.67 -15.70 10.71
C VAL A 770 55.09 -15.00 12.01
N ASP A 771 55.67 -15.73 12.94
CA ASP A 771 56.17 -15.19 14.21
C ASP A 771 57.39 -14.27 14.03
N GLU A 772 58.02 -14.26 12.84
CA GLU A 772 59.10 -13.32 12.48
C GLU A 772 58.58 -11.95 12.05
N ILE A 773 57.28 -11.84 11.72
CA ILE A 773 56.67 -10.62 11.17
C ILE A 773 55.54 -10.10 12.06
N VAL A 774 54.81 -10.99 12.74
CA VAL A 774 53.67 -10.66 13.59
C VAL A 774 53.94 -11.19 15.00
N SER A 775 53.67 -10.39 16.04
CA SER A 775 53.88 -10.84 17.43
C SER A 775 52.99 -12.02 17.80
N ALA A 776 53.51 -12.97 18.58
CA ALA A 776 52.80 -14.20 18.95
C ALA A 776 51.41 -13.96 19.58
N GLU A 777 51.24 -12.88 20.34
CA GLU A 777 49.96 -12.47 20.91
C GLU A 777 48.93 -12.10 19.82
N LYS A 778 49.35 -11.35 18.81
CA LYS A 778 48.52 -10.98 17.66
C LYS A 778 48.23 -12.18 16.76
N VAL A 779 49.22 -13.04 16.51
CA VAL A 779 49.03 -14.27 15.72
C VAL A 779 47.93 -15.13 16.32
N LYS A 780 47.96 -15.34 17.64
CA LYS A 780 46.92 -16.10 18.34
C LYS A 780 45.54 -15.45 18.22
N ARG A 781 45.45 -14.15 18.52
CA ARG A 781 44.17 -13.40 18.47
C ARG A 781 43.54 -13.37 17.08
N ILE A 782 44.35 -13.22 16.03
CA ILE A 782 43.89 -13.22 14.63
C ILE A 782 43.49 -14.65 14.20
N SER A 783 44.25 -15.67 14.63
CA SER A 783 43.95 -17.06 14.32
C SER A 783 42.63 -17.52 14.93
N ASP A 784 42.39 -17.20 16.20
CA ASP A 784 41.14 -17.51 16.90
C ASP A 784 39.93 -16.89 16.19
N PHE A 785 40.07 -15.66 15.68
CA PHE A 785 39.01 -14.99 14.93
C PHE A 785 38.65 -15.74 13.65
N PHE A 786 39.64 -16.03 12.79
CA PHE A 786 39.38 -16.66 11.49
C PHE A 786 38.86 -18.10 11.63
N GLN A 787 39.38 -18.87 12.60
CA GLN A 787 38.89 -20.22 12.88
C GLN A 787 37.46 -20.21 13.44
N LYS A 788 37.11 -19.27 14.33
CA LYS A 788 35.78 -19.20 14.95
C LYS A 788 34.70 -18.72 13.99
N GLN A 789 35.00 -17.71 13.17
CA GLN A 789 34.04 -17.11 12.24
C GLN A 789 33.95 -17.85 10.90
N LYS A 790 34.89 -18.76 10.59
CA LYS A 790 34.98 -19.49 9.32
C LYS A 790 34.89 -18.57 8.08
N THR A 791 35.45 -17.37 8.20
CA THR A 791 35.51 -16.36 7.12
C THR A 791 36.96 -16.22 6.66
N THR A 792 37.15 -15.80 5.41
CA THR A 792 38.46 -15.42 4.84
C THR A 792 38.50 -13.92 4.50
N LEU A 793 37.44 -13.17 4.83
CA LEU A 793 37.30 -11.75 4.53
C LEU A 793 38.09 -10.90 5.52
N LEU A 794 39.15 -10.25 5.02
CA LEU A 794 40.03 -9.39 5.83
C LEU A 794 39.30 -8.14 6.35
N SER A 795 38.29 -7.64 5.64
CA SER A 795 37.51 -6.46 6.06
C SER A 795 36.67 -6.73 7.31
N GLU A 796 36.08 -7.92 7.43
CA GLU A 796 35.34 -8.34 8.62
C GLU A 796 36.28 -8.52 9.82
N ALA A 797 37.44 -9.15 9.59
CA ALA A 797 38.48 -9.30 10.61
C ALA A 797 39.00 -7.94 11.10
N LYS A 798 39.22 -6.98 10.19
CA LYS A 798 39.69 -5.64 10.56
C LYS A 798 38.68 -4.87 11.42
N VAL A 799 37.39 -4.96 11.10
CA VAL A 799 36.33 -4.32 11.90
C VAL A 799 36.24 -4.95 13.29
N ALA A 800 36.38 -6.27 13.39
CA ALA A 800 36.25 -6.98 14.65
C ALA A 800 37.48 -6.88 15.56
N LEU A 801 38.68 -6.86 14.98
CA LEU A 801 39.93 -6.89 15.74
C LEU A 801 40.44 -5.49 16.10
N GLY A 802 40.06 -4.45 15.36
CA GLY A 802 40.35 -3.06 15.70
C GLY A 802 41.52 -2.44 14.93
N GLU A 803 41.87 -1.20 15.29
CA GLU A 803 42.94 -0.41 14.65
C GLU A 803 44.35 -0.99 14.94
N ASP A 804 44.51 -1.70 16.05
CA ASP A 804 45.75 -2.29 16.57
C ASP A 804 46.31 -3.46 15.74
N VAL A 805 45.49 -4.05 14.86
CA VAL A 805 45.89 -5.12 13.94
C VAL A 805 45.86 -4.64 12.50
N THR A 806 46.99 -4.61 11.79
CA THR A 806 47.04 -4.12 10.40
C THR A 806 46.48 -5.13 9.40
N TYR A 807 46.03 -4.65 8.23
CA TYR A 807 45.59 -5.54 7.14
C TYR A 807 46.68 -6.51 6.69
N SER A 808 47.94 -6.11 6.81
CA SER A 808 49.11 -6.91 6.47
C SER A 808 49.30 -8.04 7.47
N GLU A 809 49.23 -7.77 8.78
CA GLU A 809 49.26 -8.78 9.84
C GLU A 809 48.14 -9.81 9.67
N LEU A 810 46.91 -9.36 9.34
CA LEU A 810 45.79 -10.27 9.04
C LEU A 810 46.10 -11.20 7.86
N ARG A 811 46.75 -10.66 6.82
CA ARG A 811 47.10 -11.40 5.60
C ARG A 811 48.17 -12.46 5.87
N PHE A 812 49.22 -12.12 6.63
CA PHE A 812 50.27 -13.07 7.02
C PHE A 812 49.68 -14.25 7.81
N VAL A 813 48.87 -13.97 8.84
CA VAL A 813 48.26 -15.02 9.66
C VAL A 813 47.29 -15.87 8.84
N LEU A 814 46.45 -15.28 7.98
CA LEU A 814 45.52 -16.04 7.14
C LEU A 814 46.25 -16.99 6.18
N HIS A 815 47.34 -16.54 5.56
CA HIS A 815 48.16 -17.40 4.69
C HIS A 815 48.84 -18.54 5.47
N HIS A 816 49.30 -18.29 6.69
CA HIS A 816 49.86 -19.34 7.56
C HIS A 816 48.83 -20.36 8.05
N LEU A 817 47.60 -19.94 8.35
CA LEU A 817 46.52 -20.86 8.68
C LEU A 817 46.16 -21.77 7.49
N ARG A 818 46.25 -21.25 6.27
CA ARG A 818 46.09 -22.04 5.04
C ARG A 818 47.23 -23.05 4.88
N PHE A 819 48.47 -22.65 5.17
CA PHE A 819 49.62 -23.56 5.18
C PHE A 819 49.44 -24.72 6.19
N LYS A 820 48.97 -24.41 7.40
CA LYS A 820 48.65 -25.43 8.42
C LYS A 820 47.41 -26.28 8.09
N GLY A 821 46.69 -25.98 7.01
CA GLY A 821 45.46 -26.68 6.62
C GLY A 821 44.26 -26.41 7.53
N GLU A 822 44.35 -25.41 8.40
CA GLU A 822 43.33 -25.06 9.38
C GLU A 822 42.16 -24.26 8.77
N ILE A 823 42.37 -23.69 7.57
CA ILE A 823 41.36 -22.98 6.76
C ILE A 823 41.52 -23.37 5.29
N LYS A 824 40.41 -23.72 4.62
CA LYS A 824 40.35 -24.03 3.17
C LYS A 824 39.72 -22.87 2.39
N ASP A 825 40.11 -22.71 1.12
CA ASP A 825 39.67 -21.63 0.22
C ASP A 825 38.15 -21.54 0.01
#